data_AF-W0RD09-F1
#
_entry.id   AF-W0RD09-F1
#
_cell.length_a   1.000
_cell.length_b   1.000
_cell.length_c   1.000
_cell.angle_alpha   90.00
_cell.angle_beta   90.00
_cell.angle_gamma   90.00
#
_symmetry.space_group_name_H-M   'P 1'
#
loop_
_entity.id
_entity.type
_entity.pdbx_description
1 polymer ?
#
loop_
_entity_poly.entity_id
_entity_poly.type
_entity_poly.pdbx_seq_one_letter_code
_entity_poly.pdbx_strand_id
1 'polypeptide(L)'
;MHSLAVLAALALQPTLPGTARTPAYAPDGRLAIAVDGDLWVSAAPVTTAPNAVRWIRVTSGAAWDREPAWTRDGAALVFASDRAGGFDLWRVRVGADGAAGAPERLTTAPEPEGEPSVAPDGRVAFVRGQGAAARLWIRLPNGEERRLGRGDAPERWPAFSPDGARLVSIAPDERGARIRVRRLAGGDSVLSDSTVLTGQPAERPAWAPAGDRLAFAGVSGGTRGVFVTPLDGRYVNLVSARRAAPAWSPDGRTIALAPLGDDAPGYNGDPDRLRDPARDVGERLRDARDTAGLWTIDAPAAVDASLAPRAIALDRPRAERNAEAFDRAWTRTAALYFAGDSARDRRRAWEAVRDRLRPAALAAASDSTLEDVIHRAMLERPPLRASATGRAAVSSAHPVATAAGLEILRRGGNVVDAAVAVSFALGVVEPDASGVGGYGEMLVRQRGMARPALVEFMGRVPEEATLDDGALLVNGRYPDDGPVLPVVPGTVAGMHTAWKRFGSGKIPWAELLAPAIRAARGGYAVSEGLATTLATERAHFMKYAGSRALFFREGRPLGVGDTVRNPDLAWVLEQIAARGADGFYRGEVARRLVQDLRGQGNAMRLTDLARYYAAEREPVGGTYRGLTVWSSAPPVSGGASLVSQLQILEQLAPTPRPYPDDAATLHAMLAAWQLVPSTRGRIADPGLWPVDVTPFTSRDTARARARCFDPSRAVTLPCEPAKTTIEPQRTQRTQRRTNSMVSSASSASSAVDAVAESPCGPEHAREVTACHSAGTTAFTVADAEGNVVAVTQTLGTWGGNFYVSPGLGFLYNDKLTSYGTDPAEYGARLPNARHGSTLAPTIVLDGAGPDARPVLAVGAAGNAWIGSAVYQTLVGAVDGKLDAQRALELPRFLPSGRGPDGPAVQLEDGFAPAAMRRLQALGYRLQFVSLPGELREGYGAAITFGRGTVTAGADPRRAGAAGAVR
;
A
#
# COMPACT_ATOMS: atom_id res chain seq x y z
N MET A 1 60.53 -22.78 19.03
CA MET A 1 59.80 -23.97 19.52
C MET A 1 58.40 -23.53 19.89
N HIS A 2 57.40 -24.17 19.28
CA HIS A 2 55.96 -24.14 19.58
C HIS A 2 55.16 -22.89 19.16
N SER A 3 54.55 -23.00 17.98
CA SER A 3 53.45 -22.17 17.47
C SER A 3 52.17 -23.00 17.35
N LEU A 4 51.06 -22.40 17.79
CA LEU A 4 49.69 -22.51 17.26
C LEU A 4 49.03 -23.89 17.07
N ALA A 5 48.01 -24.19 17.88
CA ALA A 5 46.75 -24.78 17.42
C ALA A 5 45.61 -24.65 18.47
N VAL A 6 44.73 -23.68 18.23
CA VAL A 6 43.25 -23.77 18.30
C VAL A 6 42.61 -24.43 19.53
N LEU A 7 42.21 -23.56 20.47
CA LEU A 7 41.02 -23.72 21.31
C LEU A 7 39.79 -23.35 20.45
N ALA A 8 39.07 -24.33 19.92
CA ALA A 8 37.72 -24.16 19.37
C ALA A 8 36.94 -25.47 19.43
N ALA A 9 36.63 -25.94 20.64
CA ALA A 9 35.55 -26.89 20.85
C ALA A 9 34.32 -26.11 21.31
N LEU A 10 33.61 -25.49 20.36
CA LEU A 10 32.28 -24.96 20.60
C LEU A 10 31.32 -26.16 20.73
N ALA A 11 30.75 -26.31 21.92
CA ALA A 11 29.61 -27.16 22.18
C ALA A 11 28.32 -26.58 21.58
N LEU A 12 27.42 -27.47 21.16
CA LEU A 12 25.98 -27.33 20.85
C LEU A 12 25.55 -26.63 19.54
N GLN A 13 25.00 -27.42 18.60
CA GLN A 13 23.86 -26.99 17.78
C GLN A 13 22.84 -28.14 17.61
N PRO A 14 21.80 -28.23 18.46
CA PRO A 14 20.73 -29.22 18.30
C PRO A 14 19.45 -28.65 17.65
N THR A 15 19.42 -27.41 17.15
CA THR A 15 18.18 -26.75 16.70
C THR A 15 18.28 -26.15 15.30
N LEU A 16 17.21 -26.24 14.52
CA LEU A 16 17.08 -25.58 13.22
C LEU A 16 17.18 -24.05 13.37
N PRO A 17 17.81 -23.34 12.41
CA PRO A 17 18.08 -21.91 12.54
C PRO A 17 16.87 -21.00 12.24
N GLY A 18 15.74 -21.57 11.82
CA GLY A 18 14.53 -20.84 11.45
C GLY A 18 13.40 -21.79 10.99
N THR A 19 12.32 -21.22 10.45
CA THR A 19 11.11 -21.95 10.08
C THR A 19 11.34 -22.89 8.89
N ALA A 20 11.19 -24.19 9.15
CA ALA A 20 11.16 -25.21 8.12
C ALA A 20 10.02 -24.99 7.12
N ARG A 21 10.33 -25.14 5.84
CA ARG A 21 9.38 -25.13 4.72
C ARG A 21 9.57 -26.37 3.86
N THR A 22 8.49 -26.75 3.17
CA THR A 22 8.51 -27.75 2.08
C THR A 22 9.23 -29.05 2.48
N PRO A 23 8.67 -29.82 3.44
CA PRO A 23 9.30 -31.02 3.95
C PRO A 23 9.24 -32.13 2.89
N ALA A 24 10.29 -32.95 2.81
CA ALA A 24 10.36 -34.08 1.90
C ALA A 24 11.12 -35.25 2.54
N TYR A 25 10.48 -36.42 2.66
CA TYR A 25 11.12 -37.62 3.18
C TYR A 25 11.95 -38.35 2.11
N ALA A 26 13.12 -38.81 2.52
CA ALA A 26 13.91 -39.80 1.83
C ALA A 26 13.33 -41.21 2.12
N PRO A 27 13.60 -42.20 1.25
CA PRO A 27 13.19 -43.59 1.47
C PRO A 27 13.74 -44.20 2.77
N ASP A 28 14.93 -43.77 3.20
CA ASP A 28 15.58 -44.21 4.44
C ASP A 28 15.02 -43.52 5.71
N GLY A 29 14.03 -42.63 5.55
CA GLY A 29 13.37 -41.91 6.63
C GLY A 29 14.04 -40.60 7.02
N ARG A 30 15.16 -40.20 6.40
CA ARG A 30 15.70 -38.84 6.57
C ARG A 30 14.74 -37.81 5.99
N LEU A 31 14.72 -36.62 6.59
CA LEU A 31 13.82 -35.54 6.21
C LEU A 31 14.65 -34.38 5.65
N ALA A 32 14.28 -33.88 4.47
CA ALA A 32 14.81 -32.63 3.92
C ALA A 32 13.80 -31.50 4.10
N ILE A 33 14.30 -30.29 4.34
CA ILE A 33 13.52 -29.07 4.48
C ILE A 33 14.30 -27.89 3.89
N ALA A 34 13.60 -26.80 3.61
CA ALA A 34 14.21 -25.51 3.32
C ALA A 34 14.05 -24.56 4.51
N VAL A 35 15.10 -23.83 4.88
CA VAL A 35 15.11 -22.79 5.92
C VAL A 35 15.90 -21.61 5.39
N ASP A 36 15.26 -20.44 5.29
CA ASP A 36 15.89 -19.17 4.90
C ASP A 36 16.74 -19.21 3.61
N GLY A 37 16.30 -19.99 2.62
CA GLY A 37 17.02 -20.11 1.35
C GLY A 37 18.14 -21.16 1.34
N ASP A 38 18.27 -21.96 2.41
CA ASP A 38 19.17 -23.11 2.48
C ASP A 38 18.40 -24.42 2.64
N LEU A 39 18.98 -25.50 2.13
CA LEU A 39 18.47 -26.86 2.34
C LEU A 39 19.13 -27.51 3.54
N TRP A 40 18.33 -28.20 4.33
CA TRP A 40 18.78 -28.95 5.50
C TRP A 40 18.25 -30.37 5.44
N VAL A 41 19.04 -31.33 5.92
CA VAL A 41 18.68 -32.75 5.99
C VAL A 41 18.89 -33.26 7.41
N SER A 42 17.99 -34.11 7.89
CA SER A 42 18.15 -34.77 9.18
C SER A 42 19.29 -35.79 9.15
N ALA A 43 20.13 -35.78 10.19
CA ALA A 43 21.27 -36.70 10.33
C ALA A 43 20.86 -38.16 10.57
N ALA A 44 19.61 -38.39 10.96
CA ALA A 44 19.03 -39.70 11.20
C ALA A 44 17.56 -39.72 10.72
N PRO A 45 16.95 -40.92 10.59
CA PRO A 45 15.54 -41.05 10.26
C PRO A 45 14.62 -40.36 11.28
N VAL A 46 13.64 -39.59 10.82
CA VAL A 46 12.69 -38.88 11.68
C VAL A 46 11.42 -39.71 11.84
N THR A 47 11.35 -40.49 12.92
CA THR A 47 10.21 -41.38 13.23
C THR A 47 9.29 -40.84 14.33
N THR A 48 9.77 -39.96 15.22
CA THR A 48 8.98 -39.16 16.17
C THR A 48 9.69 -37.84 16.48
N ALA A 49 8.90 -36.79 16.79
CA ALA A 49 9.31 -35.42 17.20
C ALA A 49 10.57 -34.85 16.50
N PRO A 50 10.42 -34.04 15.44
CA PRO A 50 11.54 -33.51 14.62
C PRO A 50 12.62 -32.72 15.38
N ASN A 51 12.29 -32.23 16.59
CA ASN A 51 13.18 -31.43 17.43
C ASN A 51 14.26 -32.25 18.15
N ALA A 52 14.19 -33.60 18.07
CA ALA A 52 15.15 -34.50 18.69
C ALA A 52 16.29 -34.94 17.75
N VAL A 53 16.29 -34.49 16.49
CA VAL A 53 17.22 -34.96 15.45
C VAL A 53 18.21 -33.85 15.09
N ARG A 54 19.49 -34.22 14.93
CA ARG A 54 20.53 -33.30 14.46
C ARG A 54 20.29 -32.97 12.99
N TRP A 55 20.39 -31.69 12.63
CA TRP A 55 20.22 -31.22 11.26
C TRP A 55 21.56 -30.88 10.60
N ILE A 56 21.68 -31.19 9.32
CA ILE A 56 22.88 -31.00 8.52
C ILE A 56 22.53 -30.07 7.37
N ARG A 57 23.20 -28.92 7.30
CA ARG A 57 23.04 -27.96 6.21
C ARG A 57 23.65 -28.54 4.93
N VAL A 58 22.83 -28.65 3.89
CA VAL A 58 23.19 -29.22 2.58
C VAL A 58 23.62 -28.14 1.60
N THR A 59 22.99 -26.97 1.66
CA THR A 59 23.37 -25.83 0.81
C THR A 59 23.69 -24.59 1.65
N SER A 60 24.57 -23.75 1.12
CA SER A 60 24.99 -22.51 1.76
C SER A 60 25.41 -21.48 0.71
N GLY A 61 25.13 -20.21 0.94
CA GLY A 61 25.52 -19.11 0.05
C GLY A 61 24.51 -17.98 0.01
N ALA A 62 24.65 -17.10 -0.98
CA ALA A 62 23.73 -15.98 -1.20
C ALA A 62 22.52 -16.35 -2.07
N ALA A 63 22.47 -17.59 -2.58
CA ALA A 63 21.40 -18.08 -3.42
C ALA A 63 20.23 -18.59 -2.58
N TRP A 64 19.02 -18.46 -3.11
CA TRP A 64 17.78 -18.89 -2.47
C TRP A 64 17.38 -20.29 -2.94
N ASP A 65 17.73 -21.31 -2.17
CA ASP A 65 17.39 -22.71 -2.42
C ASP A 65 16.06 -23.10 -1.75
N ARG A 66 15.17 -23.74 -2.49
CA ARG A 66 13.82 -24.10 -2.00
C ARG A 66 13.27 -25.38 -2.62
N GLU A 67 12.23 -25.89 -1.96
CA GLU A 67 11.41 -27.01 -2.46
C GLU A 67 12.24 -28.28 -2.75
N PRO A 68 12.93 -28.84 -1.74
CA PRO A 68 13.74 -30.04 -1.93
C PRO A 68 12.86 -31.26 -2.23
N ALA A 69 13.30 -32.10 -3.15
CA ALA A 69 12.70 -33.39 -3.48
C ALA A 69 13.78 -34.47 -3.57
N TRP A 70 13.60 -35.56 -2.82
CA TRP A 70 14.55 -36.68 -2.82
C TRP A 70 14.47 -37.53 -4.08
N THR A 71 15.62 -38.00 -4.53
CA THR A 71 15.69 -39.16 -5.43
C THR A 71 15.25 -40.44 -4.71
N ARG A 72 14.74 -41.41 -5.48
CA ARG A 72 14.19 -42.68 -4.96
C ARG A 72 15.22 -43.55 -4.21
N ASP A 73 16.51 -43.35 -4.47
CA ASP A 73 17.61 -44.01 -3.78
C ASP A 73 18.07 -43.27 -2.51
N GLY A 74 17.53 -42.07 -2.23
CA GLY A 74 17.93 -41.24 -1.10
C GLY A 74 19.33 -40.65 -1.22
N ALA A 75 19.94 -40.67 -2.41
CA ALA A 75 21.33 -40.25 -2.63
C ALA A 75 21.47 -38.79 -3.11
N ALA A 76 20.38 -38.13 -3.52
CA ALA A 76 20.41 -36.75 -3.99
C ALA A 76 19.09 -35.99 -3.74
N LEU A 77 19.20 -34.66 -3.71
CA LEU A 77 18.08 -33.73 -3.70
C LEU A 77 18.01 -32.99 -5.03
N VAL A 78 16.79 -32.87 -5.57
CA VAL A 78 16.44 -31.94 -6.65
C VAL A 78 15.68 -30.77 -6.05
N PHE A 79 16.02 -29.54 -6.42
CA PHE A 79 15.49 -28.33 -5.78
C PHE A 79 15.55 -27.13 -6.73
N ALA A 80 14.85 -26.03 -6.40
CA ALA A 80 14.92 -24.79 -7.16
C ALA A 80 15.92 -23.81 -6.54
N SER A 81 16.73 -23.13 -7.36
CA SER A 81 17.74 -22.17 -6.90
C SER A 81 17.91 -21.01 -7.88
N ASP A 82 18.06 -19.79 -7.36
CA ASP A 82 18.31 -18.57 -8.13
C ASP A 82 19.80 -18.29 -8.42
N ARG A 83 20.69 -19.23 -8.07
CA ARG A 83 22.15 -19.04 -8.12
C ARG A 83 22.73 -18.70 -9.50
N ALA A 84 21.96 -18.85 -10.58
CA ALA A 84 22.35 -18.46 -11.93
C ALA A 84 21.67 -17.17 -12.44
N GLY A 85 21.05 -16.38 -11.55
CA GLY A 85 20.36 -15.12 -11.89
C GLY A 85 18.85 -15.26 -12.11
N GLY A 86 18.33 -16.49 -12.05
CA GLY A 86 16.90 -16.84 -12.12
C GLY A 86 16.70 -18.23 -11.52
N PHE A 87 15.47 -18.57 -11.13
CA PHE A 87 15.18 -19.87 -10.52
C PHE A 87 15.23 -20.99 -11.56
N ASP A 88 16.24 -21.85 -11.47
CA ASP A 88 16.35 -23.09 -12.22
C ASP A 88 16.25 -24.30 -11.29
N LEU A 89 16.13 -25.51 -11.84
CA LEU A 89 16.29 -26.74 -11.09
C LEU A 89 17.76 -27.13 -10.96
N TRP A 90 18.12 -27.58 -9.77
CA TRP A 90 19.46 -28.03 -9.42
C TRP A 90 19.37 -29.38 -8.71
N ARG A 91 20.48 -30.13 -8.78
CA ARG A 91 20.68 -31.40 -8.08
C ARG A 91 21.90 -31.31 -7.18
N VAL A 92 21.80 -31.83 -5.97
CA VAL A 92 22.94 -32.00 -5.07
C VAL A 92 22.96 -33.42 -4.51
N ARG A 93 24.12 -34.09 -4.56
CA ARG A 93 24.30 -35.40 -3.92
C ARG A 93 24.39 -35.24 -2.41
N VAL A 94 23.76 -36.13 -1.66
CA VAL A 94 23.77 -36.13 -0.19
C VAL A 94 24.18 -37.52 0.29
N GLY A 95 25.33 -37.61 0.96
CA GLY A 95 25.87 -38.84 1.53
C GLY A 95 25.01 -39.38 2.69
N ALA A 96 25.27 -40.61 3.10
CA ALA A 96 24.60 -41.24 4.24
C ALA A 96 24.87 -40.52 5.58
N ASP A 97 26.02 -39.85 5.68
CA ASP A 97 26.43 -38.98 6.78
C ASP A 97 25.86 -37.55 6.68
N GLY A 98 25.08 -37.26 5.63
CA GLY A 98 24.51 -35.95 5.33
C GLY A 98 25.45 -34.99 4.60
N ALA A 99 26.68 -35.39 4.26
CA ALA A 99 27.61 -34.55 3.52
C ALA A 99 27.10 -34.27 2.10
N ALA A 100 27.12 -33.00 1.68
CA ALA A 100 26.63 -32.57 0.38
C ALA A 100 27.76 -32.39 -0.64
N GLY A 101 27.53 -32.82 -1.87
CA GLY A 101 28.42 -32.53 -3.01
C GLY A 101 28.21 -31.12 -3.59
N ALA A 102 28.90 -30.80 -4.68
CA ALA A 102 28.65 -29.55 -5.42
C ALA A 102 27.29 -29.61 -6.14
N PRO A 103 26.45 -28.56 -6.07
CA PRO A 103 25.21 -28.52 -6.83
C PRO A 103 25.43 -28.44 -8.35
N GLU A 104 24.66 -29.21 -9.09
CA GLU A 104 24.65 -29.30 -10.55
C GLU A 104 23.34 -28.75 -11.11
N ARG A 105 23.40 -27.87 -12.12
CA ARG A 105 22.21 -27.30 -12.77
C ARG A 105 21.56 -28.32 -13.69
N LEU A 106 20.25 -28.52 -13.58
CA LEU A 106 19.49 -29.49 -14.39
C LEU A 106 18.77 -28.87 -15.58
N THR A 107 18.41 -27.59 -15.48
CA THR A 107 17.56 -26.85 -16.43
C THR A 107 18.11 -25.44 -16.67
N THR A 108 17.80 -24.85 -17.82
CA THR A 108 18.35 -23.54 -18.24
C THR A 108 17.34 -22.64 -18.95
N ALA A 109 16.05 -22.85 -18.71
CA ALA A 109 15.01 -22.04 -19.35
C ALA A 109 15.05 -20.59 -18.85
N PRO A 110 14.67 -19.60 -19.68
CA PRO A 110 14.63 -18.20 -19.26
C PRO A 110 13.50 -17.91 -18.26
N GLU A 111 12.42 -18.69 -18.27
CA GLU A 111 11.34 -18.57 -17.31
C GLU A 111 11.71 -19.22 -15.96
N PRO A 112 11.27 -18.66 -14.82
CA PRO A 112 11.55 -19.24 -13.52
C PRO A 112 10.88 -20.60 -13.34
N GLU A 113 11.60 -21.53 -12.74
CA GLU A 113 11.19 -22.91 -12.50
C GLU A 113 11.15 -23.25 -11.01
N GLY A 114 10.34 -24.24 -10.64
CA GLY A 114 10.24 -24.67 -9.25
C GLY A 114 9.34 -25.88 -9.03
N GLU A 115 9.08 -26.17 -7.75
CA GLU A 115 8.20 -27.24 -7.29
C GLU A 115 8.55 -28.63 -7.86
N PRO A 116 9.81 -29.09 -7.78
CA PRO A 116 10.21 -30.35 -8.35
C PRO A 116 9.62 -31.56 -7.60
N SER A 117 9.36 -32.63 -8.33
CA SER A 117 9.04 -33.96 -7.80
C SER A 117 9.75 -35.03 -8.63
N VAL A 118 10.37 -36.02 -7.97
CA VAL A 118 11.20 -37.04 -8.63
C VAL A 118 10.49 -38.40 -8.61
N ALA A 119 10.39 -39.03 -9.77
CA ALA A 119 9.83 -40.38 -9.92
C ALA A 119 10.87 -41.48 -9.62
N PRO A 120 10.42 -42.72 -9.35
CA PRO A 120 11.31 -43.87 -9.13
C PRO A 120 12.30 -44.17 -10.27
N ASP A 121 11.91 -43.85 -11.50
CA ASP A 121 12.71 -44.07 -12.72
C ASP A 121 13.59 -42.85 -13.11
N GLY A 122 13.67 -41.84 -12.24
CA GLY A 122 14.51 -40.65 -12.43
C GLY A 122 13.88 -39.52 -13.25
N ARG A 123 12.61 -39.64 -13.66
CA ARG A 123 11.87 -38.50 -14.23
C ARG A 123 11.68 -37.40 -13.19
N VAL A 124 11.71 -36.13 -13.59
CA VAL A 124 11.46 -34.97 -12.73
C VAL A 124 10.27 -34.18 -13.26
N ALA A 125 9.19 -34.07 -12.49
CA ALA A 125 8.07 -33.18 -12.78
C ALA A 125 8.28 -31.84 -12.07
N PHE A 126 7.96 -30.73 -12.72
CA PHE A 126 8.21 -29.39 -12.19
C PHE A 126 7.30 -28.34 -12.83
N VAL A 127 7.32 -27.13 -12.29
CA VAL A 127 6.57 -25.99 -12.83
C VAL A 127 7.53 -25.01 -13.50
N ARG A 128 7.18 -24.53 -14.70
CA ARG A 128 7.86 -23.43 -15.40
C ARG A 128 6.90 -22.25 -15.56
N GLY A 129 7.36 -21.05 -15.26
CA GLY A 129 6.57 -19.82 -15.28
C GLY A 129 5.85 -19.53 -13.95
N GLN A 130 5.23 -18.35 -13.85
CA GLN A 130 4.53 -17.89 -12.63
C GLN A 130 3.10 -17.42 -12.91
N GLY A 131 2.28 -17.38 -11.86
CA GLY A 131 0.89 -16.90 -11.94
C GLY A 131 0.08 -17.64 -13.00
N ALA A 132 -0.59 -16.90 -13.87
CA ALA A 132 -1.38 -17.47 -14.97
C ALA A 132 -0.54 -18.20 -16.03
N ALA A 133 0.78 -17.98 -16.09
CA ALA A 133 1.70 -18.61 -17.03
C ALA A 133 2.36 -19.89 -16.49
N ALA A 134 2.09 -20.28 -15.23
CA ALA A 134 2.66 -21.49 -14.64
C ALA A 134 2.19 -22.75 -15.38
N ARG A 135 3.11 -23.55 -15.91
CA ARG A 135 2.80 -24.80 -16.62
C ARG A 135 3.56 -25.95 -16.02
N LEU A 136 2.95 -27.13 -16.07
CA LEU A 136 3.57 -28.37 -15.65
C LEU A 136 4.49 -28.90 -16.76
N TRP A 137 5.68 -29.33 -16.37
CA TRP A 137 6.70 -29.92 -17.25
C TRP A 137 7.24 -31.21 -16.65
N ILE A 138 7.75 -32.08 -17.51
CA ILE A 138 8.49 -33.28 -17.12
C ILE A 138 9.83 -33.30 -17.84
N ARG A 139 10.87 -33.62 -17.08
CA ARG A 139 12.22 -33.87 -17.56
C ARG A 139 12.51 -35.36 -17.46
N LEU A 140 12.92 -35.96 -18.58
CA LEU A 140 13.32 -37.36 -18.67
C LEU A 140 14.77 -37.55 -18.18
N PRO A 141 15.18 -38.78 -17.79
CA PRO A 141 16.56 -39.06 -17.36
C PRO A 141 17.62 -38.70 -18.41
N ASN A 142 17.27 -38.74 -19.69
CA ASN A 142 18.15 -38.42 -20.81
C ASN A 142 18.41 -36.91 -21.02
N GLY A 143 17.70 -36.01 -20.32
CA GLY A 143 17.81 -34.57 -20.56
C GLY A 143 16.57 -33.90 -21.13
N GLU A 144 15.71 -34.65 -21.81
CA GLU A 144 14.61 -34.08 -22.59
C GLU A 144 13.51 -33.54 -21.69
N GLU A 145 13.00 -32.34 -22.01
CA GLU A 145 11.96 -31.64 -21.27
C GLU A 145 10.70 -31.47 -22.12
N ARG A 146 9.54 -31.79 -21.55
CA ARG A 146 8.25 -31.71 -22.26
C ARG A 146 7.16 -31.13 -21.37
N ARG A 147 6.30 -30.29 -21.94
CA ARG A 147 5.11 -29.74 -21.24
C ARG A 147 4.10 -30.87 -21.01
N LEU A 148 3.63 -30.98 -19.78
CA LEU A 148 2.54 -31.88 -19.37
C LEU A 148 1.20 -31.12 -19.41
N GLY A 149 0.24 -31.63 -20.17
CA GLY A 149 -1.10 -31.05 -20.31
C GLY A 149 -1.26 -30.16 -21.55
N ARG A 150 -2.47 -30.15 -22.12
CA ARG A 150 -2.83 -29.39 -23.34
C ARG A 150 -3.58 -28.09 -23.07
N GLY A 151 -3.97 -27.83 -21.82
CA GLY A 151 -4.75 -26.66 -21.44
C GLY A 151 -3.88 -25.47 -21.05
N ASP A 152 -4.47 -24.27 -21.11
CA ASP A 152 -3.81 -23.00 -20.75
C ASP A 152 -4.11 -22.52 -19.32
N ALA A 153 -4.83 -23.33 -18.54
CA ALA A 153 -4.97 -23.08 -17.11
C ALA A 153 -3.63 -23.32 -16.40
N PRO A 154 -3.27 -22.50 -15.40
CA PRO A 154 -2.06 -22.72 -14.63
C PRO A 154 -2.15 -24.02 -13.82
N GLU A 155 -1.06 -24.77 -13.67
CA GLU A 155 -1.02 -25.98 -12.85
C GLU A 155 0.21 -25.96 -11.95
N ARG A 156 0.05 -26.40 -10.69
CA ARG A 156 1.08 -26.32 -9.65
C ARG A 156 1.15 -27.55 -8.76
N TRP A 157 2.24 -27.60 -7.99
CA TRP A 157 2.58 -28.60 -6.96
C TRP A 157 2.47 -30.03 -7.44
N PRO A 158 3.25 -30.42 -8.47
CA PRO A 158 3.28 -31.81 -8.92
C PRO A 158 3.86 -32.73 -7.84
N ALA A 159 3.26 -33.91 -7.68
CA ALA A 159 3.85 -34.99 -6.90
C ALA A 159 3.61 -36.36 -7.54
N PHE A 160 4.68 -37.13 -7.78
CA PHE A 160 4.58 -38.50 -8.29
C PHE A 160 4.03 -39.45 -7.23
N SER A 161 3.23 -40.43 -7.66
CA SER A 161 2.87 -41.56 -6.82
C SER A 161 4.10 -42.44 -6.54
N PRO A 162 4.09 -43.24 -5.46
CA PRO A 162 5.24 -44.07 -5.05
C PRO A 162 5.75 -45.05 -6.13
N ASP A 163 4.87 -45.48 -7.04
CA ASP A 163 5.15 -46.34 -8.19
C ASP A 163 5.55 -45.57 -9.47
N GLY A 164 5.48 -44.23 -9.46
CA GLY A 164 5.76 -43.37 -10.63
C GLY A 164 4.73 -43.44 -11.76
N ALA A 165 3.64 -44.20 -11.59
CA ALA A 165 2.63 -44.40 -12.62
C ALA A 165 1.58 -43.29 -12.65
N ARG A 166 1.50 -42.47 -11.59
CA ARG A 166 0.55 -41.35 -11.46
C ARG A 166 1.25 -40.07 -11.02
N LEU A 167 0.66 -38.93 -11.40
CA LEU A 167 1.11 -37.60 -11.00
C LEU A 167 -0.09 -36.80 -10.51
N VAL A 168 -0.02 -36.30 -9.28
CA VAL A 168 -1.02 -35.36 -8.76
C VAL A 168 -0.56 -33.92 -9.03
N SER A 169 -1.47 -33.03 -9.39
CA SER A 169 -1.25 -31.59 -9.49
C SER A 169 -2.49 -30.82 -9.03
N ILE A 170 -2.33 -29.53 -8.76
CA ILE A 170 -3.43 -28.61 -8.48
C ILE A 170 -3.67 -27.71 -9.69
N ALA A 171 -4.92 -27.69 -10.16
CA ALA A 171 -5.38 -26.84 -11.24
C ALA A 171 -6.50 -25.90 -10.73
N PRO A 172 -6.32 -24.57 -10.72
CA PRO A 172 -7.38 -23.64 -10.37
C PRO A 172 -8.41 -23.50 -11.50
N ASP A 173 -9.66 -23.26 -11.13
CA ASP A 173 -10.77 -22.92 -12.02
C ASP A 173 -11.67 -21.82 -11.42
N GLU A 174 -12.73 -21.45 -12.13
CA GLU A 174 -13.71 -20.41 -11.73
C GLU A 174 -14.47 -20.73 -10.43
N ARG A 175 -14.36 -21.94 -9.88
CA ARG A 175 -15.06 -22.42 -8.67
C ARG A 175 -14.11 -22.84 -7.55
N GLY A 176 -12.78 -22.80 -7.75
CA GLY A 176 -11.76 -23.17 -6.76
C GLY A 176 -10.58 -23.97 -7.34
N ALA A 177 -9.74 -24.53 -6.49
CA ALA A 177 -8.61 -25.37 -6.90
C ALA A 177 -9.01 -26.85 -6.93
N ARG A 178 -8.72 -27.57 -8.03
CA ARG A 178 -9.01 -29.00 -8.18
C ARG A 178 -7.76 -29.85 -7.99
N ILE A 179 -7.89 -30.94 -7.22
CA ILE A 179 -6.86 -32.00 -7.16
C ILE A 179 -7.03 -32.89 -8.38
N ARG A 180 -6.04 -32.84 -9.29
CA ARG A 180 -6.02 -33.60 -10.53
C ARG A 180 -5.02 -34.74 -10.43
N VAL A 181 -5.42 -35.95 -10.78
CA VAL A 181 -4.55 -37.13 -10.83
C VAL A 181 -4.46 -37.63 -12.26
N ARG A 182 -3.24 -37.57 -12.80
CA ARG A 182 -2.84 -38.05 -14.13
C ARG A 182 -2.28 -39.45 -14.04
N ARG A 183 -2.75 -40.37 -14.89
CA ARG A 183 -2.10 -41.67 -15.13
C ARG A 183 -1.14 -41.54 -16.31
N LEU A 184 0.06 -42.07 -16.17
CA LEU A 184 1.12 -42.01 -17.18
C LEU A 184 1.35 -43.41 -17.78
N ALA A 185 1.48 -43.49 -19.11
CA ALA A 185 2.07 -44.64 -19.77
C ALA A 185 3.58 -44.51 -19.57
N GLY A 186 4.24 -45.55 -19.03
CA GLY A 186 5.66 -45.50 -18.65
C GLY A 186 6.50 -44.61 -19.56
N GLY A 187 7.09 -43.56 -18.99
CA GLY A 187 7.62 -42.41 -19.73
C GLY A 187 6.88 -41.11 -19.38
N ASP A 188 6.36 -40.38 -20.36
CA ASP A 188 5.83 -39.01 -20.21
C ASP A 188 4.40 -38.82 -20.74
N SER A 189 3.82 -39.88 -21.32
CA SER A 189 2.55 -39.80 -22.05
C SER A 189 1.36 -39.96 -21.11
N VAL A 190 0.46 -38.98 -21.10
CA VAL A 190 -0.76 -39.00 -20.27
C VAL A 190 -1.77 -40.00 -20.85
N LEU A 191 -2.08 -41.04 -20.08
CA LEU A 191 -3.07 -42.06 -20.43
C LEU A 191 -4.50 -41.65 -20.08
N SER A 192 -4.68 -40.99 -18.93
CA SER A 192 -5.99 -40.54 -18.45
C SER A 192 -5.85 -39.51 -17.34
N ASP A 193 -6.84 -38.61 -17.24
CA ASP A 193 -6.96 -37.60 -16.19
C ASP A 193 -8.21 -37.88 -15.35
N SER A 194 -8.07 -37.81 -14.04
CA SER A 194 -9.19 -37.88 -13.09
C SER A 194 -9.12 -36.70 -12.12
N THR A 195 -10.28 -36.30 -11.59
CA THR A 195 -10.37 -35.26 -10.56
C THR A 195 -10.85 -35.93 -9.27
N VAL A 196 -10.11 -35.74 -8.17
CA VAL A 196 -10.38 -36.39 -6.88
C VAL A 196 -11.34 -35.58 -6.02
N LEU A 197 -11.17 -34.24 -5.99
CA LEU A 197 -12.02 -33.32 -5.23
C LEU A 197 -12.33 -32.08 -6.07
N THR A 198 -13.58 -31.59 -5.98
CA THR A 198 -14.09 -30.41 -6.70
C THR A 198 -14.66 -29.38 -5.73
N GLY A 199 -14.43 -28.09 -6.00
CA GLY A 199 -15.05 -26.99 -5.25
C GLY A 199 -14.48 -26.72 -3.84
N GLN A 200 -13.31 -27.27 -3.48
CA GLN A 200 -12.61 -26.98 -2.22
C GLN A 200 -11.17 -26.51 -2.54
N PRO A 201 -10.70 -25.36 -2.01
CA PRO A 201 -9.31 -24.96 -2.17
C PRO A 201 -8.35 -26.02 -1.64
N ALA A 202 -7.39 -26.45 -2.46
CA ALA A 202 -6.38 -27.43 -2.12
C ALA A 202 -5.00 -27.00 -2.64
N GLU A 203 -3.95 -27.34 -1.91
CA GLU A 203 -2.57 -27.03 -2.24
C GLU A 203 -1.58 -28.04 -1.65
N ARG A 204 -0.36 -28.05 -2.19
CA ARG A 204 0.77 -28.87 -1.72
C ARG A 204 0.36 -30.35 -1.47
N PRO A 205 -0.22 -31.06 -2.45
CA PRO A 205 -0.63 -32.44 -2.27
C PRO A 205 0.58 -33.37 -2.08
N ALA A 206 0.45 -34.36 -1.21
CA ALA A 206 1.46 -35.37 -0.92
C ALA A 206 0.85 -36.78 -0.87
N TRP A 207 1.48 -37.74 -1.54
CA TRP A 207 1.04 -39.13 -1.60
C TRP A 207 1.35 -39.89 -0.32
N ALA A 208 0.40 -40.70 0.14
CA ALA A 208 0.69 -41.76 1.10
C ALA A 208 1.61 -42.82 0.44
N PRO A 209 2.49 -43.50 1.20
CA PRO A 209 3.42 -44.50 0.65
C PRO A 209 2.76 -45.68 -0.05
N ALA A 210 1.52 -46.02 0.35
CA ALA A 210 0.71 -47.05 -0.31
C ALA A 210 0.08 -46.57 -1.64
N GLY A 211 0.13 -45.27 -1.93
CA GLY A 211 -0.44 -44.69 -3.15
C GLY A 211 -1.96 -44.71 -3.23
N ASP A 212 -2.64 -44.84 -2.09
CA ASP A 212 -4.10 -44.97 -1.94
C ASP A 212 -4.79 -43.69 -1.44
N ARG A 213 -4.03 -42.77 -0.85
CA ARG A 213 -4.51 -41.53 -0.22
C ARG A 213 -3.59 -40.34 -0.51
N LEU A 214 -4.16 -39.14 -0.40
CA LEU A 214 -3.50 -37.86 -0.55
C LEU A 214 -3.68 -37.02 0.72
N ALA A 215 -2.59 -36.45 1.23
CA ALA A 215 -2.64 -35.35 2.17
C ALA A 215 -2.51 -34.02 1.41
N PHE A 216 -3.21 -32.97 1.82
CA PHE A 216 -3.13 -31.65 1.19
C PHE A 216 -3.50 -30.56 2.19
N ALA A 217 -2.98 -29.35 2.01
CA ALA A 217 -3.48 -28.17 2.72
C ALA A 217 -4.69 -27.61 1.97
N GLY A 218 -5.66 -27.06 2.68
CA GLY A 218 -6.87 -26.56 2.04
C GLY A 218 -7.90 -25.94 2.98
N VAL A 219 -9.11 -25.80 2.47
CA VAL A 219 -10.30 -25.44 3.25
C VAL A 219 -11.39 -26.46 2.97
N SER A 220 -12.05 -26.97 4.02
CA SER A 220 -13.21 -27.85 3.91
C SER A 220 -14.22 -27.52 5.00
N GLY A 221 -15.50 -27.32 4.63
CA GLY A 221 -16.57 -26.98 5.57
C GLY A 221 -16.32 -25.72 6.39
N GLY A 222 -15.59 -24.74 5.84
CA GLY A 222 -15.20 -23.51 6.54
C GLY A 222 -13.98 -23.65 7.47
N THR A 223 -13.46 -24.87 7.67
CA THR A 223 -12.23 -25.09 8.43
C THR A 223 -11.02 -25.09 7.50
N ARG A 224 -9.97 -24.35 7.87
CA ARG A 224 -8.68 -24.35 7.15
C ARG A 224 -7.72 -25.30 7.86
N GLY A 225 -6.88 -26.01 7.11
CA GLY A 225 -6.00 -26.99 7.72
C GLY A 225 -5.35 -27.94 6.73
N VAL A 226 -4.84 -29.04 7.25
CA VAL A 226 -4.37 -30.18 6.47
C VAL A 226 -5.42 -31.27 6.51
N PHE A 227 -5.69 -31.83 5.34
CA PHE A 227 -6.71 -32.84 5.13
C PHE A 227 -6.11 -34.08 4.48
N VAL A 228 -6.74 -35.23 4.71
CA VAL A 228 -6.43 -36.49 4.04
C VAL A 228 -7.68 -37.01 3.33
N THR A 229 -7.53 -37.37 2.05
CA THR A 229 -8.60 -37.93 1.21
C THR A 229 -8.11 -39.20 0.48
N PRO A 230 -8.96 -40.21 0.27
CA PRO A 230 -8.73 -41.26 -0.71
C PRO A 230 -8.90 -40.71 -2.14
N LEU A 231 -8.44 -41.47 -3.14
CA LEU A 231 -8.47 -41.06 -4.55
C LEU A 231 -9.85 -41.03 -5.20
N ASP A 232 -10.83 -41.69 -4.59
CA ASP A 232 -12.23 -41.63 -5.00
C ASP A 232 -12.96 -40.42 -4.39
N GLY A 233 -12.29 -39.64 -3.53
CA GLY A 233 -12.84 -38.43 -2.92
C GLY A 233 -13.98 -38.70 -1.92
N ARG A 234 -14.21 -39.95 -1.52
CA ARG A 234 -15.40 -40.33 -0.72
C ARG A 234 -15.45 -39.72 0.69
N TYR A 235 -14.32 -39.27 1.23
CA TYR A 235 -14.25 -38.51 2.49
C TYR A 235 -13.07 -37.55 2.49
N VAL A 236 -13.13 -36.52 3.35
CA VAL A 236 -12.03 -35.57 3.58
C VAL A 236 -11.87 -35.41 5.09
N ASN A 237 -10.78 -35.96 5.64
CA ASN A 237 -10.52 -35.94 7.08
C ASN A 237 -9.59 -34.79 7.44
N LEU A 238 -10.01 -33.91 8.34
CA LEU A 238 -9.12 -32.91 8.94
C LEU A 238 -8.11 -33.62 9.86
N VAL A 239 -6.82 -33.47 9.56
CA VAL A 239 -5.74 -34.06 10.36
C VAL A 239 -4.92 -33.01 11.11
N SER A 240 -5.01 -31.74 10.70
CA SER A 240 -4.45 -30.60 11.42
C SER A 240 -5.30 -29.37 11.15
N ALA A 241 -5.73 -28.66 12.20
CA ALA A 241 -6.38 -27.35 12.06
C ALA A 241 -5.37 -26.21 11.73
N ARG A 242 -4.06 -26.51 11.75
CA ARG A 242 -3.01 -25.60 11.28
C ARG A 242 -2.71 -25.93 9.81
N ARG A 243 -2.83 -24.92 8.93
CA ARG A 243 -2.49 -25.02 7.51
C ARG A 243 -0.98 -25.27 7.36
N ALA A 244 -0.61 -26.36 6.69
CA ALA A 244 0.78 -26.80 6.57
C ALA A 244 1.01 -27.65 5.32
N ALA A 245 2.21 -27.60 4.75
CA ALA A 245 2.67 -28.51 3.73
C ALA A 245 2.92 -29.89 4.36
N PRO A 246 2.23 -30.94 3.90
CA PRO A 246 2.39 -32.29 4.43
C PRO A 246 3.47 -33.09 3.70
N ALA A 247 4.15 -33.96 4.43
CA ALA A 247 5.01 -35.02 3.89
C ALA A 247 4.82 -36.32 4.68
N TRP A 248 4.50 -37.41 4.00
CA TRP A 248 4.29 -38.71 4.63
C TRP A 248 5.61 -39.38 4.97
N SER A 249 5.72 -39.96 6.17
CA SER A 249 6.83 -40.85 6.49
C SER A 249 6.81 -42.09 5.58
N PRO A 250 7.96 -42.69 5.24
CA PRO A 250 8.02 -43.85 4.35
C PRO A 250 7.22 -45.06 4.83
N ASP A 251 7.05 -45.22 6.14
CA ASP A 251 6.24 -46.28 6.75
C ASP A 251 4.73 -45.98 6.80
N GLY A 252 4.33 -44.77 6.39
CA GLY A 252 2.94 -44.32 6.34
C GLY A 252 2.27 -44.08 7.69
N ARG A 253 3.03 -44.12 8.79
CA ARG A 253 2.49 -43.98 10.16
C ARG A 253 2.39 -42.54 10.63
N THR A 254 3.16 -41.62 10.06
CA THR A 254 3.18 -40.21 10.47
C THR A 254 3.17 -39.27 9.27
N ILE A 255 2.77 -38.02 9.51
CA ILE A 255 2.84 -36.93 8.54
C ILE A 255 3.64 -35.80 9.18
N ALA A 256 4.77 -35.44 8.57
CA ALA A 256 5.51 -34.23 8.89
C ALA A 256 4.80 -33.02 8.27
N LEU A 257 4.63 -31.97 9.07
CA LEU A 257 3.88 -30.77 8.73
C LEU A 257 4.78 -29.55 8.90
N ALA A 258 4.96 -28.79 7.81
CA ALA A 258 5.62 -27.49 7.83
C ALA A 258 4.60 -26.37 7.55
N PRO A 259 4.55 -25.31 8.35
CA PRO A 259 3.47 -24.33 8.31
C PRO A 259 3.44 -23.60 6.96
N LEU A 260 2.23 -23.37 6.47
CA LEU A 260 1.98 -22.51 5.32
C LEU A 260 1.40 -21.20 5.87
N GLY A 261 1.96 -20.06 5.49
CA GLY A 261 1.43 -18.76 5.92
C GLY A 261 -0.04 -18.62 5.52
N ASP A 262 -0.88 -17.98 6.32
CA ASP A 262 -2.31 -17.88 6.06
C ASP A 262 -2.64 -16.91 4.90
N ASP A 263 -3.44 -17.36 3.92
CA ASP A 263 -4.07 -16.50 2.90
C ASP A 263 -5.56 -16.31 3.22
N ALA A 264 -6.01 -15.43 4.13
CA ALA A 264 -7.36 -14.86 4.04
C ALA A 264 -7.54 -13.62 4.93
N PRO A 265 -8.42 -12.67 4.53
CA PRO A 265 -8.76 -11.49 5.32
C PRO A 265 -9.55 -11.88 6.57
N GLY A 266 -9.10 -11.42 7.74
CA GLY A 266 -9.79 -11.58 9.02
C GLY A 266 -9.08 -10.85 10.16
N TYR A 267 -9.78 -9.86 10.72
CA TYR A 267 -9.46 -8.97 11.86
C TYR A 267 -8.02 -8.47 12.01
N ASN A 268 -7.89 -7.17 11.87
CA ASN A 268 -6.61 -6.54 11.66
C ASN A 268 -6.29 -5.41 12.64
N GLY A 269 -7.05 -5.14 13.71
CA GLY A 269 -6.79 -4.10 14.74
C GLY A 269 -5.46 -4.12 15.53
N ASP A 270 -4.31 -3.98 14.85
CA ASP A 270 -2.95 -3.71 15.36
C ASP A 270 -2.34 -4.94 16.12
N PRO A 271 -1.17 -4.99 16.82
CA PRO A 271 0.00 -4.05 16.92
C PRO A 271 1.52 -4.41 16.64
N ASP A 272 1.93 -5.26 15.68
CA ASP A 272 3.31 -5.87 15.62
C ASP A 272 4.27 -5.02 14.79
N ARG A 273 3.77 -3.90 14.32
CA ARG A 273 3.83 -3.78 12.89
C ARG A 273 4.93 -2.81 12.45
N LEU A 274 5.94 -2.58 13.30
CA LEU A 274 7.12 -1.78 12.94
C LEU A 274 8.48 -2.13 13.57
N ARG A 275 8.66 -3.24 14.29
CA ARG A 275 10.02 -3.67 14.70
C ARG A 275 10.31 -5.15 14.50
N ASP A 276 9.85 -5.69 13.38
CA ASP A 276 10.26 -7.03 12.94
C ASP A 276 10.67 -7.02 11.47
N PRO A 277 11.96 -7.20 11.12
CA PRO A 277 12.40 -7.40 9.73
C PRO A 277 11.86 -8.70 9.11
N ALA A 278 11.15 -9.50 9.89
CA ALA A 278 10.66 -10.80 9.52
C ALA A 278 9.13 -10.75 9.37
N ARG A 279 8.63 -11.16 8.20
CA ARG A 279 7.27 -11.68 7.98
C ARG A 279 7.10 -13.02 8.73
N ASP A 280 7.42 -13.01 10.01
CA ASP A 280 7.63 -14.17 10.88
C ASP A 280 6.64 -14.17 12.06
N VAL A 281 5.36 -14.18 11.70
CA VAL A 281 4.27 -14.48 12.65
C VAL A 281 4.06 -16.00 12.80
N GLY A 282 4.90 -16.81 12.14
CA GLY A 282 4.93 -18.27 12.31
C GLY A 282 5.78 -18.76 13.49
N GLU A 283 6.79 -17.99 13.93
CA GLU A 283 7.67 -18.39 15.04
C GLU A 283 7.27 -17.87 16.42
N ARG A 284 6.61 -16.73 16.54
CA ARG A 284 6.55 -16.01 17.83
C ARG A 284 5.39 -16.38 18.76
N LEU A 285 4.63 -17.43 18.45
CA LEU A 285 3.60 -18.02 19.32
C LEU A 285 3.84 -19.52 19.57
N ARG A 286 5.11 -19.90 19.76
CA ARG A 286 5.46 -21.28 20.07
C ARG A 286 5.83 -21.44 21.52
N ASP A 287 5.31 -22.50 22.14
CA ASP A 287 5.84 -23.04 23.38
C ASP A 287 7.36 -23.20 23.21
N ALA A 288 8.16 -22.92 24.24
CA ALA A 288 9.62 -22.98 24.20
C ALA A 288 10.18 -24.38 23.86
N ARG A 289 9.29 -25.35 23.60
CA ARG A 289 9.55 -26.73 23.18
C ARG A 289 9.38 -26.97 21.65
N ASP A 290 8.94 -25.97 20.88
CA ASP A 290 8.44 -26.11 19.49
C ASP A 290 9.23 -25.26 18.45
N THR A 291 10.52 -25.06 18.68
CA THR A 291 11.41 -24.02 18.13
C THR A 291 11.75 -24.07 16.62
N ALA A 292 11.14 -24.91 15.79
CA ALA A 292 11.67 -25.21 14.44
C ALA A 292 10.72 -25.06 13.24
N GLY A 293 9.51 -24.52 13.40
CA GLY A 293 8.54 -24.52 12.31
C GLY A 293 7.82 -25.88 12.14
N LEU A 294 8.51 -27.00 12.32
CA LEU A 294 8.13 -28.35 11.90
C LEU A 294 7.50 -29.20 13.03
N TRP A 295 6.40 -29.91 12.75
CA TRP A 295 5.83 -30.90 13.68
C TRP A 295 5.39 -32.18 12.97
N THR A 296 5.19 -33.26 13.71
CA THR A 296 4.66 -34.53 13.19
C THR A 296 3.30 -34.82 13.82
N ILE A 297 2.40 -35.37 13.04
CA ILE A 297 1.15 -35.96 13.53
C ILE A 297 1.10 -37.44 13.17
N ASP A 298 0.33 -38.22 13.94
CA ASP A 298 -0.02 -39.57 13.53
C ASP A 298 -0.86 -39.52 12.26
N ALA A 299 -0.49 -40.33 11.28
CA ALA A 299 -1.30 -40.48 10.09
C ALA A 299 -2.61 -41.19 10.46
N PRO A 300 -3.78 -40.70 10.02
CA PRO A 300 -5.03 -41.39 10.28
C PRO A 300 -4.97 -42.80 9.68
N ALA A 301 -5.46 -43.78 10.44
CA ALA A 301 -5.68 -45.12 9.90
C ALA A 301 -6.58 -45.04 8.65
N ALA A 302 -6.44 -45.99 7.73
CA ALA A 302 -7.42 -46.12 6.65
C ALA A 302 -8.80 -46.34 7.29
N VAL A 303 -9.79 -45.52 6.92
CA VAL A 303 -11.14 -45.61 7.47
C VAL A 303 -11.71 -46.98 7.10
N ASP A 304 -11.90 -47.85 8.09
CA ASP A 304 -12.77 -49.01 7.98
C ASP A 304 -14.23 -48.51 7.88
N ALA A 305 -15.10 -49.22 7.17
CA ALA A 305 -16.42 -48.76 6.72
C ALA A 305 -17.44 -48.40 7.83
N SER A 306 -17.04 -48.43 9.12
CA SER A 306 -17.85 -48.06 10.28
C SER A 306 -17.47 -46.67 10.81
N LEU A 307 -18.09 -45.63 10.25
CA LEU A 307 -17.86 -44.22 10.59
C LEU A 307 -18.27 -43.90 12.05
N ALA A 308 -17.29 -43.67 12.94
CA ALA A 308 -17.50 -42.96 14.20
C ALA A 308 -16.65 -41.68 14.24
N PRO A 309 -17.24 -40.47 14.19
CA PRO A 309 -16.50 -39.23 14.32
C PRO A 309 -15.92 -39.10 15.74
N ARG A 310 -14.62 -38.80 15.83
CA ARG A 310 -13.93 -38.56 17.10
C ARG A 310 -13.56 -37.07 17.17
N ALA A 311 -14.13 -36.35 18.14
CA ALA A 311 -13.78 -34.96 18.39
C ALA A 311 -12.39 -34.87 19.03
N ILE A 312 -11.53 -33.98 18.49
CA ILE A 312 -10.26 -33.62 19.12
C ILE A 312 -10.57 -32.60 20.21
N ALA A 313 -10.32 -32.95 21.47
CA ALA A 313 -10.39 -31.99 22.58
C ALA A 313 -9.18 -31.06 22.51
N LEU A 314 -9.41 -29.75 22.58
CA LEU A 314 -8.35 -28.77 22.84
C LEU A 314 -8.07 -28.83 24.34
N ASP A 315 -6.87 -29.25 24.76
CA ASP A 315 -6.46 -29.42 26.17
C ASP A 315 -6.50 -28.14 27.05
N ARG A 316 -6.97 -27.00 26.52
CA ARG A 316 -7.05 -25.71 27.23
C ARG A 316 -8.48 -25.18 27.33
N PRO A 317 -8.91 -24.62 28.47
CA PRO A 317 -10.20 -23.92 28.61
C PRO A 317 -10.34 -22.74 27.65
N ARG A 318 -11.54 -22.53 27.06
CA ARG A 318 -11.81 -21.42 26.13
C ARG A 318 -11.59 -20.05 26.77
N ALA A 319 -11.97 -19.89 28.04
CA ALA A 319 -11.81 -18.64 28.78
C ALA A 319 -10.34 -18.20 28.83
N GLU A 320 -9.39 -19.14 28.95
CA GLU A 320 -7.95 -18.83 28.92
C GLU A 320 -7.52 -18.32 27.54
N ARG A 321 -7.93 -19.00 26.46
CA ARG A 321 -7.61 -18.55 25.09
C ARG A 321 -8.22 -17.18 24.77
N ASN A 322 -9.44 -16.93 25.24
CA ASN A 322 -10.10 -15.64 25.08
C ASN A 322 -9.33 -14.53 25.82
N ALA A 323 -8.92 -14.80 27.06
CA ALA A 323 -8.14 -13.86 27.86
C ALA A 323 -6.82 -13.50 27.17
N GLU A 324 -6.08 -14.51 26.69
CA GLU A 324 -4.83 -14.29 25.97
C GLU A 324 -5.02 -13.47 24.69
N ALA A 325 -6.07 -13.75 23.91
CA ALA A 325 -6.35 -13.00 22.67
C ALA A 325 -6.67 -11.52 22.96
N PHE A 326 -7.51 -11.27 23.96
CA PHE A 326 -7.88 -9.92 24.37
C PHE A 326 -6.68 -9.16 24.96
N ASP A 327 -5.92 -9.79 25.86
CA ASP A 327 -4.77 -9.18 26.51
C ASP A 327 -3.63 -8.89 25.53
N ARG A 328 -3.44 -9.75 24.51
CA ARG A 328 -2.49 -9.48 23.41
C ARG A 328 -2.85 -8.22 22.64
N ALA A 329 -4.11 -8.10 22.21
CA ALA A 329 -4.58 -6.90 21.50
C ALA A 329 -4.37 -5.65 22.36
N TRP A 330 -4.76 -5.71 23.63
CA TRP A 330 -4.59 -4.59 24.56
C TRP A 330 -3.13 -4.19 24.78
N THR A 331 -2.28 -5.16 25.13
CA THR A 331 -0.87 -4.94 25.51
C THR A 331 -0.10 -4.31 24.37
N ARG A 332 -0.40 -4.74 23.15
CA ARG A 332 0.38 -4.37 21.97
C ARG A 332 -0.02 -2.93 21.54
N THR A 333 -1.29 -2.51 21.68
CA THR A 333 -1.71 -1.09 21.48
C THR A 333 -1.05 -0.20 22.53
N ALA A 334 -0.98 -0.68 23.77
CA ALA A 334 -0.32 0.02 24.86
C ALA A 334 1.19 0.19 24.60
N ALA A 335 1.83 -0.81 23.99
CA ALA A 335 3.25 -0.77 23.63
C ALA A 335 3.54 0.21 22.48
N LEU A 336 2.70 0.22 21.44
CA LEU A 336 2.91 1.10 20.29
C LEU A 336 2.63 2.58 20.59
N TYR A 337 1.50 2.87 21.26
CA TYR A 337 1.00 4.25 21.34
C TYR A 337 1.03 4.85 22.74
N PHE A 338 1.12 4.02 23.79
CA PHE A 338 0.99 4.46 25.18
C PHE A 338 2.20 4.10 26.06
N ALA A 339 3.35 3.76 25.46
CA ALA A 339 4.57 3.43 26.20
C ALA A 339 5.35 4.67 26.67
N GLY A 340 5.25 5.78 25.94
CA GLY A 340 5.99 7.01 26.26
C GLY A 340 5.40 7.80 27.43
N ASP A 341 6.25 8.57 28.11
CA ASP A 341 5.87 9.43 29.24
C ASP A 341 4.77 10.44 28.92
N SER A 342 4.76 10.97 27.70
CA SER A 342 3.71 11.89 27.22
C SER A 342 2.35 11.21 27.04
N ALA A 343 2.27 9.89 27.18
CA ALA A 343 1.05 9.10 27.03
C ALA A 343 0.52 8.51 28.36
N ARG A 344 1.08 8.87 29.52
CA ARG A 344 0.69 8.29 30.82
C ARG A 344 -0.82 8.35 31.11
N ASP A 345 -1.46 9.50 30.88
CA ASP A 345 -2.89 9.65 31.13
C ASP A 345 -3.73 8.80 30.17
N ARG A 346 -3.28 8.71 28.91
CA ARG A 346 -3.90 7.84 27.91
C ARG A 346 -3.70 6.37 28.24
N ARG A 347 -2.55 5.98 28.78
CA ARG A 347 -2.31 4.62 29.27
C ARG A 347 -3.28 4.24 30.39
N ARG A 348 -3.49 5.13 31.37
CA ARG A 348 -4.48 4.92 32.44
C ARG A 348 -5.89 4.77 31.90
N ALA A 349 -6.28 5.61 30.93
CA ALA A 349 -7.57 5.48 30.27
C ALA A 349 -7.69 4.13 29.53
N TRP A 350 -6.60 3.65 28.92
CA TRP A 350 -6.57 2.36 28.23
C TRP A 350 -6.65 1.16 29.18
N GLU A 351 -6.04 1.25 30.36
CA GLU A 351 -6.19 0.27 31.44
C GLU A 351 -7.64 0.18 31.91
N ALA A 352 -8.32 1.32 32.08
CA ALA A 352 -9.73 1.34 32.46
C ALA A 352 -10.66 0.66 31.43
N VAL A 353 -10.39 0.82 30.12
CA VAL A 353 -11.14 0.11 29.07
C VAL A 353 -10.92 -1.40 29.17
N ARG A 354 -9.68 -1.85 29.38
CA ARG A 354 -9.35 -3.27 29.57
C ARG A 354 -10.11 -3.84 30.74
N ASP A 355 -10.02 -3.22 31.91
CA ASP A 355 -10.58 -3.77 33.14
C ASP A 355 -12.10 -3.90 33.06
N ARG A 356 -12.75 -3.00 32.31
CA ARG A 356 -14.19 -3.06 32.03
C ARG A 356 -14.60 -4.15 31.04
N LEU A 357 -13.84 -4.36 29.96
CA LEU A 357 -14.23 -5.25 28.85
C LEU A 357 -13.65 -6.66 28.95
N ARG A 358 -12.54 -6.85 29.66
CA ARG A 358 -11.88 -8.14 29.83
C ARG A 358 -12.82 -9.24 30.38
N PRO A 359 -13.68 -8.99 31.39
CA PRO A 359 -14.64 -10.00 31.85
C PRO A 359 -15.57 -10.52 30.75
N ALA A 360 -16.03 -9.63 29.86
CA ALA A 360 -16.87 -10.01 28.72
C ALA A 360 -16.09 -10.84 27.68
N ALA A 361 -14.80 -10.54 27.48
CA ALA A 361 -13.94 -11.33 26.62
C ALA A 361 -13.76 -12.76 27.16
N LEU A 362 -13.49 -12.91 28.46
CA LEU A 362 -13.37 -14.23 29.10
C LEU A 362 -14.64 -15.06 28.94
N ALA A 363 -15.81 -14.44 29.09
CA ALA A 363 -17.12 -15.08 28.97
C ALA A 363 -17.58 -15.35 27.53
N ALA A 364 -16.83 -14.92 26.50
CA ALA A 364 -17.24 -15.06 25.12
C ALA A 364 -17.40 -16.53 24.67
N ALA A 365 -18.63 -16.91 24.34
CA ALA A 365 -19.00 -18.28 23.96
C ALA A 365 -18.56 -18.67 22.53
N SER A 366 -18.23 -17.70 21.67
CA SER A 366 -17.79 -17.93 20.29
C SER A 366 -16.70 -16.94 19.88
N ASP A 367 -15.94 -17.27 18.83
CA ASP A 367 -14.85 -16.41 18.34
C ASP A 367 -15.41 -15.09 17.79
N SER A 368 -16.58 -15.13 17.14
CA SER A 368 -17.31 -13.90 16.75
C SER A 368 -17.67 -13.02 17.96
N THR A 369 -18.08 -13.60 19.08
CA THR A 369 -18.40 -12.81 20.29
C THR A 369 -17.13 -12.18 20.88
N LEU A 370 -16.01 -12.90 20.83
CA LEU A 370 -14.71 -12.39 21.28
C LEU A 370 -14.22 -11.26 20.36
N GLU A 371 -14.32 -11.43 19.04
CA GLU A 371 -14.00 -10.39 18.04
C GLU A 371 -14.80 -9.11 18.29
N ASP A 372 -16.10 -9.22 18.58
CA ASP A 372 -16.95 -8.06 18.87
C ASP A 372 -16.52 -7.32 20.16
N VAL A 373 -16.07 -8.05 21.18
CA VAL A 373 -15.54 -7.46 22.43
C VAL A 373 -14.20 -6.77 22.20
N ILE A 374 -13.29 -7.37 21.43
CA ILE A 374 -12.00 -6.75 21.07
C ILE A 374 -12.23 -5.50 20.21
N HIS A 375 -13.12 -5.59 19.23
CA HIS A 375 -13.51 -4.45 18.39
C HIS A 375 -14.07 -3.30 19.22
N ARG A 376 -14.97 -3.59 20.18
CA ARG A 376 -15.47 -2.59 21.12
C ARG A 376 -14.36 -1.95 21.95
N ALA A 377 -13.39 -2.72 22.43
CA ALA A 377 -12.23 -2.17 23.13
C ALA A 377 -11.45 -1.23 22.22
N MET A 378 -11.23 -1.59 20.95
CA MET A 378 -10.54 -0.73 19.99
C MET A 378 -11.31 0.56 19.70
N LEU A 379 -12.64 0.56 19.67
CA LEU A 379 -13.44 1.78 19.50
C LEU A 379 -13.33 2.70 20.73
N GLU A 380 -13.37 2.14 21.93
CA GLU A 380 -13.34 2.88 23.19
C GLU A 380 -11.93 3.33 23.60
N ARG A 381 -10.89 2.88 22.89
CA ARG A 381 -9.50 3.25 23.16
C ARG A 381 -9.33 4.77 23.24
N PRO A 382 -8.43 5.30 24.08
CA PRO A 382 -8.08 6.72 24.03
C PRO A 382 -7.35 7.06 22.72
N PRO A 383 -7.34 8.34 22.27
CA PRO A 383 -6.67 8.72 21.03
C PRO A 383 -5.20 8.31 20.97
N LEU A 384 -4.76 7.81 19.83
CA LEU A 384 -3.39 7.34 19.57
C LEU A 384 -2.36 8.47 19.59
N ARG A 385 -2.75 9.70 19.24
CA ARG A 385 -1.96 10.92 19.47
C ARG A 385 -2.75 11.94 20.29
N ALA A 386 -2.03 12.85 20.94
CA ALA A 386 -2.66 13.97 21.63
C ALA A 386 -3.08 15.03 20.61
N SER A 387 -4.31 15.52 20.71
CA SER A 387 -4.74 16.74 20.04
C SER A 387 -4.14 17.98 20.71
N ALA A 388 -4.17 19.11 20.00
CA ALA A 388 -3.76 20.39 20.56
C ALA A 388 -4.86 21.43 20.39
N THR A 389 -5.30 22.03 21.49
CA THR A 389 -6.38 23.03 21.52
C THR A 389 -5.87 24.37 22.02
N GLY A 390 -6.27 25.46 21.37
CA GLY A 390 -5.89 26.83 21.74
C GLY A 390 -6.58 27.89 20.89
N ARG A 391 -6.08 29.13 20.94
CA ARG A 391 -6.55 30.26 20.11
C ARG A 391 -6.05 30.19 18.67
N ALA A 392 -4.94 29.51 18.41
CA ALA A 392 -4.48 29.16 17.07
C ALA A 392 -3.80 27.80 17.10
N ALA A 393 -3.87 27.04 16.02
CA ALA A 393 -3.33 25.68 15.95
C ALA A 393 -2.74 25.35 14.58
N VAL A 394 -1.81 24.39 14.59
CA VAL A 394 -1.11 23.84 13.42
C VAL A 394 -1.23 22.33 13.48
N SER A 395 -1.61 21.71 12.36
CA SER A 395 -1.54 20.27 12.12
C SER A 395 -0.66 20.03 10.89
N SER A 396 0.44 19.31 11.02
CA SER A 396 1.39 19.06 9.92
C SER A 396 2.11 17.72 10.05
N ALA A 397 2.68 17.24 8.95
CA ALA A 397 3.22 15.88 8.86
C ALA A 397 4.52 15.64 9.64
N HIS A 398 5.14 16.71 10.16
CA HIS A 398 6.38 16.61 10.92
C HIS A 398 6.44 17.59 12.11
N PRO A 399 7.01 17.21 13.27
CA PRO A 399 7.04 18.07 14.46
C PRO A 399 7.85 19.35 14.27
N VAL A 400 8.94 19.30 13.50
CA VAL A 400 9.75 20.50 13.17
C VAL A 400 8.92 21.52 12.38
N ALA A 401 8.08 21.06 11.46
CA ALA A 401 7.21 21.94 10.70
C ALA A 401 6.09 22.52 11.57
N THR A 402 5.49 21.70 12.46
CA THR A 402 4.53 22.19 13.45
C THR A 402 5.15 23.28 14.33
N ALA A 403 6.37 23.05 14.80
CA ALA A 403 7.11 24.01 15.62
C ALA A 403 7.38 25.32 14.86
N ALA A 404 7.74 25.25 13.57
CA ALA A 404 7.94 26.43 12.73
C ALA A 404 6.66 27.28 12.63
N GLY A 405 5.51 26.66 12.35
CA GLY A 405 4.23 27.38 12.31
C GLY A 405 3.86 28.02 13.66
N LEU A 406 4.05 27.29 14.76
CA LEU A 406 3.80 27.81 16.11
C LEU A 406 4.72 28.95 16.50
N GLU A 407 6.00 28.90 16.09
CA GLU A 407 6.95 30.00 16.29
C GLU A 407 6.44 31.28 15.64
N ILE A 408 5.96 31.20 14.39
CA ILE A 408 5.43 32.36 13.67
C ILE A 408 4.14 32.88 14.31
N LEU A 409 3.21 31.99 14.69
CA LEU A 409 1.97 32.40 15.38
C LEU A 409 2.26 33.13 16.70
N ARG A 410 3.20 32.62 17.52
CA ARG A 410 3.57 33.25 18.80
C ARG A 410 4.20 34.63 18.63
N ARG A 411 4.82 34.89 17.49
CA ARG A 411 5.42 36.19 17.14
C ARG A 411 4.40 37.18 16.56
N GLY A 412 3.13 36.80 16.48
CA GLY A 412 2.05 37.65 15.99
C GLY A 412 1.80 37.57 14.47
N GLY A 413 2.42 36.60 13.78
CA GLY A 413 2.05 36.26 12.41
C GLY A 413 0.65 35.65 12.34
N ASN A 414 -0.02 35.78 11.20
CA ASN A 414 -1.33 35.17 10.99
C ASN A 414 -1.20 33.72 10.49
N VAL A 415 -2.34 33.06 10.24
CA VAL A 415 -2.39 31.68 9.75
C VAL A 415 -1.67 31.46 8.41
N VAL A 416 -1.57 32.49 7.56
CA VAL A 416 -0.87 32.43 6.26
C VAL A 416 0.63 32.52 6.46
N ASP A 417 1.11 33.43 7.31
CA ASP A 417 2.54 33.51 7.65
C ASP A 417 3.03 32.18 8.24
N ALA A 418 2.26 31.61 9.15
CA ALA A 418 2.56 30.30 9.73
C ALA A 418 2.51 29.18 8.70
N ALA A 419 1.53 29.18 7.78
CA ALA A 419 1.46 28.22 6.69
C ALA A 419 2.70 28.27 5.77
N VAL A 420 3.23 29.45 5.48
CA VAL A 420 4.47 29.62 4.70
C VAL A 420 5.66 29.01 5.43
N ALA A 421 5.81 29.26 6.72
CA ALA A 421 6.89 28.67 7.51
C ALA A 421 6.79 27.13 7.61
N VAL A 422 5.57 26.61 7.77
CA VAL A 422 5.30 25.16 7.76
C VAL A 422 5.68 24.55 6.41
N SER A 423 5.29 25.17 5.29
CA SER A 423 5.58 24.68 3.94
C SER A 423 7.09 24.54 3.68
N PHE A 424 7.87 25.59 3.97
CA PHE A 424 9.33 25.53 3.80
C PHE A 424 9.99 24.54 4.77
N ALA A 425 9.52 24.44 6.02
CA ALA A 425 10.05 23.47 6.97
C ALA A 425 9.78 22.03 6.52
N LEU A 426 8.58 21.71 6.02
CA LEU A 426 8.26 20.40 5.44
C LEU A 426 9.17 20.08 4.25
N GLY A 427 9.47 21.08 3.40
CA GLY A 427 10.43 20.91 2.30
C GLY A 427 11.85 20.54 2.71
N VAL A 428 12.20 20.68 3.99
CA VAL A 428 13.49 20.28 4.56
C VAL A 428 13.40 18.91 5.22
N VAL A 429 12.35 18.67 6.02
CA VAL A 429 12.23 17.51 6.93
C VAL A 429 11.42 16.33 6.37
N GLU A 430 10.68 16.55 5.29
CA GLU A 430 10.07 15.51 4.45
C GLU A 430 10.51 15.72 2.99
N PRO A 431 11.82 15.69 2.71
CA PRO A 431 12.37 16.04 1.40
C PRO A 431 11.92 15.05 0.31
N ASP A 432 11.53 13.84 0.69
CA ASP A 432 11.00 12.80 -0.16
C ASP A 432 9.54 13.02 -0.58
N ALA A 433 8.81 13.92 0.07
CA ALA A 433 7.41 14.16 -0.18
C ALA A 433 7.13 15.54 -0.81
N SER A 434 7.86 16.58 -0.39
CA SER A 434 7.64 17.95 -0.86
C SER A 434 8.91 18.80 -0.79
N GLY A 435 8.88 19.98 -1.39
CA GLY A 435 9.98 20.94 -1.27
C GLY A 435 9.92 22.06 -2.29
N VAL A 436 11.02 22.82 -2.39
CA VAL A 436 11.16 23.91 -3.35
C VAL A 436 11.13 23.43 -4.82
N GLY A 437 11.44 22.16 -5.07
CA GLY A 437 11.30 21.49 -6.37
C GLY A 437 9.90 20.94 -6.68
N GLY A 438 8.93 21.16 -5.78
CA GLY A 438 7.56 20.62 -5.86
C GLY A 438 6.50 21.59 -6.37
N TYR A 439 5.25 21.21 -6.13
CA TYR A 439 4.03 21.91 -6.55
C TYR A 439 2.85 21.61 -5.61
N GLY A 440 1.69 22.26 -5.80
CA GLY A 440 0.50 22.00 -4.98
C GLY A 440 -0.57 23.09 -5.06
N GLU A 441 -1.50 23.07 -4.10
CA GLU A 441 -2.55 24.07 -3.93
C GLU A 441 -2.74 24.46 -2.46
N MET A 442 -3.06 25.75 -2.24
CA MET A 442 -3.33 26.32 -0.92
C MET A 442 -4.71 27.00 -0.93
N LEU A 443 -5.60 26.51 -0.07
CA LEU A 443 -6.89 27.14 0.18
C LEU A 443 -6.77 28.09 1.39
N VAL A 444 -7.14 29.36 1.20
CA VAL A 444 -7.06 30.42 2.21
C VAL A 444 -8.45 30.98 2.48
N ARG A 445 -8.86 30.99 3.75
CA ARG A 445 -10.07 31.68 4.22
C ARG A 445 -9.71 32.59 5.38
N GLN A 446 -9.77 33.90 5.18
CA GLN A 446 -9.71 34.89 6.26
C GLN A 446 -11.10 35.39 6.62
N ARG A 447 -11.28 35.80 7.88
CA ARG A 447 -12.53 36.37 8.39
C ARG A 447 -12.99 37.54 7.50
N GLY A 448 -14.26 37.56 7.13
CA GLY A 448 -14.84 38.57 6.24
C GLY A 448 -14.77 38.24 4.75
N MET A 449 -14.07 37.18 4.33
CA MET A 449 -14.11 36.72 2.94
C MET A 449 -15.44 35.99 2.65
N ALA A 450 -16.11 36.34 1.56
CA ALA A 450 -17.37 35.70 1.16
C ALA A 450 -17.20 34.21 0.81
N ARG A 451 -16.03 33.84 0.29
CA ARG A 451 -15.61 32.47 -0.05
C ARG A 451 -14.09 32.36 0.09
N PRO A 452 -13.53 31.16 0.29
CA PRO A 452 -12.08 30.96 0.28
C PRO A 452 -11.46 31.35 -1.07
N ALA A 453 -10.21 31.77 -1.07
CA ALA A 453 -9.38 31.92 -2.26
C ALA A 453 -8.44 30.72 -2.39
N LEU A 454 -8.11 30.32 -3.62
CA LEU A 454 -7.16 29.24 -3.88
C LEU A 454 -5.92 29.78 -4.58
N VAL A 455 -4.74 29.54 -4.00
CA VAL A 455 -3.45 29.79 -4.63
C VAL A 455 -2.95 28.46 -5.23
N GLU A 456 -2.99 28.39 -6.56
CA GLU A 456 -2.59 27.25 -7.37
C GLU A 456 -1.12 27.41 -7.79
N PHE A 457 -0.29 26.46 -7.36
CA PHE A 457 1.14 26.45 -7.65
C PHE A 457 1.54 25.12 -8.29
N MET A 458 0.76 24.68 -9.27
CA MET A 458 1.04 23.46 -10.05
C MET A 458 2.29 23.61 -10.90
N GLY A 459 2.96 22.48 -11.17
CA GLY A 459 4.14 22.44 -12.03
C GLY A 459 3.79 22.84 -13.46
N ARG A 460 4.71 23.48 -14.17
CA ARG A 460 4.47 23.97 -15.54
C ARG A 460 5.44 23.34 -16.53
N VAL A 461 4.92 22.73 -17.59
CA VAL A 461 5.71 22.11 -18.67
C VAL A 461 6.64 23.14 -19.30
N PRO A 462 7.96 22.88 -19.40
CA PRO A 462 8.90 23.74 -20.12
C PRO A 462 8.46 24.00 -21.56
N GLU A 463 8.77 25.19 -22.10
CA GLU A 463 8.35 25.57 -23.45
C GLU A 463 8.83 24.60 -24.54
N GLU A 464 10.02 24.01 -24.36
CA GLU A 464 10.62 23.07 -25.31
C GLU A 464 10.25 21.60 -25.07
N ALA A 465 9.55 21.28 -23.98
CA ALA A 465 9.19 19.89 -23.67
C ALA A 465 7.96 19.44 -24.49
N THR A 466 8.02 19.55 -25.81
CA THR A 466 6.94 19.19 -26.74
C THR A 466 6.91 17.68 -26.99
N LEU A 467 5.76 17.13 -27.37
CA LEU A 467 5.58 15.70 -27.70
C LEU A 467 6.54 15.17 -28.78
N ASP A 468 7.01 16.03 -29.68
CA ASP A 468 7.97 15.67 -30.73
C ASP A 468 9.43 15.61 -30.24
N ASP A 469 9.72 16.04 -29.01
CA ASP A 469 11.07 15.96 -28.43
C ASP A 469 11.38 14.54 -27.92
N GLY A 470 11.84 13.71 -28.86
CA GLY A 470 12.28 12.34 -28.58
C GLY A 470 13.50 12.25 -27.66
N ALA A 471 14.24 13.35 -27.40
CA ALA A 471 15.38 13.34 -26.49
C ALA A 471 14.96 13.20 -25.02
N LEU A 472 13.69 13.48 -24.71
CA LEU A 472 13.09 13.27 -23.38
C LEU A 472 12.68 11.80 -23.15
N LEU A 473 12.76 10.96 -24.17
CA LEU A 473 12.28 9.59 -24.16
C LEU A 473 13.44 8.59 -24.28
N VAL A 474 13.34 7.49 -23.52
CA VAL A 474 14.18 6.30 -23.64
C VAL A 474 13.31 5.18 -24.21
N ASN A 475 13.66 4.65 -25.38
CA ASN A 475 12.87 3.63 -26.10
C ASN A 475 11.40 4.05 -26.33
N GLY A 476 11.17 5.34 -26.60
CA GLY A 476 9.82 5.88 -26.85
C GLY A 476 8.95 6.09 -25.61
N ARG A 477 9.51 5.99 -24.40
CA ARG A 477 8.81 6.26 -23.12
C ARG A 477 9.64 7.18 -22.23
N TYR A 478 9.02 7.84 -21.27
CA TYR A 478 9.79 8.55 -20.23
C TYR A 478 10.62 7.57 -19.42
N PRO A 479 11.81 7.98 -18.95
CA PRO A 479 12.55 7.18 -17.98
C PRO A 479 11.74 7.06 -16.67
N ASP A 480 11.94 5.95 -15.96
CA ASP A 480 11.23 5.71 -14.71
C ASP A 480 11.67 6.68 -13.59
N ASP A 481 12.86 7.29 -13.69
CA ASP A 481 13.40 8.24 -12.73
C ASP A 481 14.32 9.28 -13.39
N GLY A 482 14.74 10.28 -12.62
CA GLY A 482 15.92 11.08 -12.92
C GLY A 482 15.70 12.50 -13.44
N PRO A 483 16.80 13.18 -13.77
CA PRO A 483 16.84 14.62 -14.03
C PRO A 483 16.08 15.06 -15.27
N VAL A 484 15.68 14.16 -16.16
CA VAL A 484 14.89 14.48 -17.37
C VAL A 484 13.43 14.84 -17.03
N LEU A 485 12.86 14.26 -15.97
CA LEU A 485 11.43 14.30 -15.65
C LEU A 485 10.84 15.62 -15.09
N PRO A 486 11.60 16.51 -14.43
CA PRO A 486 11.02 17.68 -13.79
C PRO A 486 10.38 18.67 -14.75
N VAL A 487 9.23 19.19 -14.35
CA VAL A 487 8.66 20.43 -14.88
C VAL A 487 8.96 21.59 -13.93
N VAL A 488 8.66 22.82 -14.35
CA VAL A 488 8.99 24.03 -13.57
C VAL A 488 8.32 24.00 -12.19
N PRO A 489 9.08 24.03 -11.08
CA PRO A 489 8.53 23.97 -9.72
C PRO A 489 7.71 25.20 -9.32
N GLY A 490 6.67 24.98 -8.50
CA GLY A 490 5.71 26.01 -8.11
C GLY A 490 5.74 26.46 -6.65
N THR A 491 6.24 25.64 -5.73
CA THR A 491 6.11 25.85 -4.28
C THR A 491 6.54 27.25 -3.83
N VAL A 492 7.71 27.72 -4.29
CA VAL A 492 8.26 29.02 -3.87
C VAL A 492 7.36 30.18 -4.29
N ALA A 493 6.87 30.18 -5.54
CA ALA A 493 5.96 31.21 -6.02
C ALA A 493 4.59 31.14 -5.33
N GLY A 494 4.09 29.94 -5.02
CA GLY A 494 2.84 29.75 -4.27
C GLY A 494 2.91 30.39 -2.89
N MET A 495 3.94 30.05 -2.11
CA MET A 495 4.13 30.60 -0.76
C MET A 495 4.37 32.11 -0.78
N HIS A 496 5.17 32.60 -1.72
CA HIS A 496 5.44 34.03 -1.85
C HIS A 496 4.17 34.81 -2.24
N THR A 497 3.35 34.27 -3.14
CA THR A 497 2.07 34.88 -3.54
C THR A 497 1.09 34.92 -2.37
N ALA A 498 0.95 33.82 -1.63
CA ALA A 498 0.10 33.76 -0.46
C ALA A 498 0.52 34.77 0.63
N TRP A 499 1.82 34.84 0.95
CA TRP A 499 2.34 35.84 1.88
C TRP A 499 2.08 37.27 1.43
N LYS A 500 2.36 37.60 0.15
CA LYS A 500 2.13 38.94 -0.40
C LYS A 500 0.66 39.37 -0.37
N ARG A 501 -0.26 38.42 -0.55
CA ARG A 501 -1.70 38.67 -0.69
C ARG A 501 -2.44 38.64 0.65
N PHE A 502 -2.08 37.69 1.51
CA PHE A 502 -2.84 37.35 2.71
C PHE A 502 -1.99 37.31 4.00
N GLY A 503 -0.68 37.55 3.93
CA GLY A 503 0.20 37.62 5.09
C GLY A 503 -0.15 38.76 6.04
N SER A 504 0.29 38.67 7.30
CA SER A 504 -0.09 39.69 8.31
C SER A 504 0.56 41.06 8.10
N GLY A 505 1.63 41.13 7.31
CA GLY A 505 2.51 42.31 7.21
C GLY A 505 3.38 42.55 8.46
N LYS A 506 3.26 41.71 9.50
CA LYS A 506 4.02 41.86 10.76
C LYS A 506 5.31 41.08 10.80
N ILE A 507 5.38 39.97 10.06
CA ILE A 507 6.56 39.11 9.99
C ILE A 507 7.23 39.28 8.62
N PRO A 508 8.51 39.70 8.57
CA PRO A 508 9.27 39.79 7.32
C PRO A 508 9.43 38.43 6.63
N TRP A 509 9.41 38.42 5.29
CA TRP A 509 9.55 37.20 4.46
C TRP A 509 10.72 36.31 4.89
N ALA A 510 11.91 36.90 5.08
CA ALA A 510 13.11 36.15 5.44
C ALA A 510 12.95 35.38 6.77
N GLU A 511 12.18 35.93 7.71
CA GLU A 511 11.95 35.29 9.00
C GLU A 511 10.98 34.11 8.93
N LEU A 512 10.10 34.06 7.91
CA LEU A 512 9.25 32.90 7.66
C LEU A 512 10.07 31.68 7.21
N LEU A 513 11.20 31.91 6.55
CA LEU A 513 12.12 30.85 6.10
C LEU A 513 13.15 30.46 7.16
N ALA A 514 13.37 31.30 8.18
CA ALA A 514 14.40 31.08 9.19
C ALA A 514 14.31 29.70 9.89
N PRO A 515 13.12 29.17 10.27
CA PRO A 515 13.02 27.82 10.83
C PRO A 515 13.52 26.73 9.88
N ALA A 516 13.17 26.81 8.59
CA ALA A 516 13.61 25.86 7.58
C ALA A 516 15.12 25.94 7.35
N ILE A 517 15.68 27.15 7.27
CA ILE A 517 17.14 27.37 7.14
C ILE A 517 17.89 26.75 8.34
N ARG A 518 17.39 26.96 9.57
CA ARG A 518 17.98 26.35 10.78
C ARG A 518 17.93 24.83 10.73
N ALA A 519 16.80 24.24 10.33
CA ALA A 519 16.65 22.79 10.21
C ALA A 519 17.57 22.20 9.12
N ALA A 520 17.70 22.86 7.97
CA ALA A 520 18.56 22.40 6.88
C ALA A 520 20.04 22.45 7.27
N ARG A 521 20.48 23.54 7.92
CA ARG A 521 21.88 23.73 8.33
C ARG A 521 22.28 22.91 9.56
N GLY A 522 21.48 22.97 10.63
CA GLY A 522 21.76 22.28 11.90
C GLY A 522 21.50 20.77 11.82
N GLY A 523 20.56 20.41 10.95
CA GLY A 523 20.09 19.05 10.71
C GLY A 523 18.84 18.69 11.50
N TYR A 524 18.21 17.59 11.09
CA TYR A 524 17.02 17.03 11.71
C TYR A 524 17.13 15.50 11.79
N ALA A 525 16.39 14.90 12.72
CA ALA A 525 16.30 13.46 12.86
C ALA A 525 15.41 12.85 11.77
N VAL A 526 15.90 11.81 11.10
CA VAL A 526 15.15 11.05 10.10
C VAL A 526 13.93 10.42 10.75
N SER A 527 12.77 10.64 10.14
CA SER A 527 11.48 10.09 10.56
C SER A 527 11.29 8.65 10.09
N GLU A 528 10.33 7.92 10.67
CA GLU A 528 9.93 6.59 10.20
C GLU A 528 9.50 6.59 8.72
N GLY A 529 8.80 7.64 8.31
CA GLY A 529 8.40 7.83 6.91
C GLY A 529 9.60 7.93 5.98
N LEU A 530 10.50 8.89 6.24
CA LEU A 530 11.68 9.08 5.39
C LEU A 530 12.58 7.83 5.36
N ALA A 531 12.80 7.17 6.50
CA ALA A 531 13.57 5.92 6.55
C ALA A 531 12.93 4.82 5.68
N THR A 532 11.59 4.70 5.72
CA THR A 532 10.83 3.75 4.91
C THR A 532 10.98 4.04 3.42
N THR A 533 10.85 5.31 3.02
CA THR A 533 11.08 5.74 1.64
C THR A 533 12.48 5.41 1.16
N LEU A 534 13.51 5.76 1.94
CA LEU A 534 14.91 5.53 1.57
C LEU A 534 15.25 4.04 1.44
N ALA A 535 14.65 3.19 2.28
CA ALA A 535 14.81 1.73 2.20
C ALA A 535 14.09 1.14 0.99
N THR A 536 12.84 1.56 0.76
CA THR A 536 11.98 1.04 -0.33
C THR A 536 12.53 1.42 -1.69
N GLU A 537 12.89 2.68 -1.87
CA GLU A 537 13.33 3.24 -3.16
C GLU A 537 14.87 3.33 -3.27
N ARG A 538 15.59 2.51 -2.49
CA ARG A 538 17.06 2.51 -2.40
C ARG A 538 17.73 2.46 -3.77
N ALA A 539 17.25 1.60 -4.66
CA ALA A 539 17.83 1.41 -5.98
C ALA A 539 17.80 2.70 -6.81
N HIS A 540 16.71 3.46 -6.72
CA HIS A 540 16.51 4.71 -7.46
C HIS A 540 17.37 5.84 -6.90
N PHE A 541 17.36 6.06 -5.58
CA PHE A 541 18.22 7.08 -4.97
C PHE A 541 19.72 6.81 -5.16
N MET A 542 20.16 5.55 -5.10
CA MET A 542 21.57 5.19 -5.21
C MET A 542 22.18 5.42 -6.59
N LYS A 543 21.35 5.52 -7.65
CA LYS A 543 21.81 5.84 -9.02
C LYS A 543 22.50 7.19 -9.09
N TYR A 544 22.00 8.18 -8.33
CA TYR A 544 22.43 9.57 -8.45
C TYR A 544 23.36 9.99 -7.33
N ALA A 545 24.48 10.63 -7.70
CA ALA A 545 25.54 10.99 -6.75
C ALA A 545 25.06 11.95 -5.65
N GLY A 546 24.25 12.96 -5.99
CA GLY A 546 23.73 13.93 -5.02
C GLY A 546 22.82 13.28 -3.97
N SER A 547 21.89 12.44 -4.42
CA SER A 547 20.97 11.70 -3.55
C SER A 547 21.69 10.70 -2.66
N ARG A 548 22.65 9.96 -3.24
CA ARG A 548 23.52 9.05 -2.49
C ARG A 548 24.31 9.78 -1.41
N ALA A 549 24.88 10.95 -1.71
CA ALA A 549 25.65 11.73 -0.74
C ALA A 549 24.79 12.29 0.41
N LEU A 550 23.53 12.64 0.12
CA LEU A 550 22.62 13.22 1.10
C LEU A 550 21.99 12.18 2.03
N PHE A 551 21.57 11.03 1.48
CA PHE A 551 20.71 10.08 2.18
C PHE A 551 21.36 8.72 2.51
N PHE A 552 22.61 8.49 2.13
CA PHE A 552 23.28 7.21 2.33
C PHE A 552 24.67 7.37 2.96
N ARG A 553 25.03 6.41 3.82
CA ARG A 553 26.36 6.28 4.42
C ARG A 553 26.90 4.90 4.07
N GLU A 554 28.03 4.84 3.38
CA GLU A 554 28.64 3.56 2.93
C GLU A 554 27.65 2.68 2.14
N GLY A 555 26.76 3.31 1.36
CA GLY A 555 25.72 2.61 0.58
C GLY A 555 24.52 2.09 1.39
N ARG A 556 24.46 2.34 2.70
CA ARG A 556 23.30 2.06 3.56
C ARG A 556 22.41 3.30 3.69
N PRO A 557 21.08 3.19 3.57
CA PRO A 557 20.17 4.32 3.78
C PRO A 557 20.23 4.79 5.24
N LEU A 558 20.01 6.09 5.47
CA LEU A 558 19.85 6.61 6.83
C LEU A 558 18.58 6.03 7.49
N GLY A 559 18.71 5.62 8.75
CA GLY A 559 17.65 5.03 9.55
C GLY A 559 16.96 6.04 10.49
N VAL A 560 15.89 5.60 11.15
CA VAL A 560 15.14 6.42 12.12
C VAL A 560 16.05 6.95 13.22
N GLY A 561 16.02 8.26 13.45
CA GLY A 561 16.85 8.93 14.45
C GLY A 561 18.23 9.38 13.95
N ASP A 562 18.70 8.90 12.79
CA ASP A 562 19.90 9.44 12.15
C ASP A 562 19.72 10.93 11.81
N THR A 563 20.81 11.69 11.73
CA THR A 563 20.73 13.12 11.42
C THR A 563 21.04 13.41 9.95
N VAL A 564 20.11 14.07 9.26
CA VAL A 564 20.34 14.65 7.92
C VAL A 564 20.76 16.11 8.09
N ARG A 565 21.84 16.53 7.41
CA ARG A 565 22.25 17.93 7.27
C ARG A 565 22.36 18.28 5.80
N ASN A 566 21.86 19.46 5.43
CA ASN A 566 21.73 19.88 4.05
C ASN A 566 22.12 21.37 3.89
N PRO A 567 23.43 21.69 3.93
CA PRO A 567 23.90 23.06 3.80
C PRO A 567 23.60 23.68 2.42
N ASP A 568 23.52 22.85 1.38
CA ASP A 568 23.18 23.28 0.02
C ASP A 568 21.73 23.81 -0.05
N LEU A 569 20.77 23.07 0.50
CA LEU A 569 19.39 23.54 0.59
C LEU A 569 19.28 24.76 1.52
N ALA A 570 20.04 24.82 2.62
CA ALA A 570 20.08 25.99 3.47
C ALA A 570 20.53 27.24 2.67
N TRP A 571 21.55 27.11 1.82
CA TRP A 571 21.99 28.18 0.94
C TRP A 571 20.91 28.61 -0.07
N VAL A 572 20.20 27.65 -0.68
CA VAL A 572 19.06 27.95 -1.58
C VAL A 572 17.97 28.72 -0.84
N LEU A 573 17.59 28.28 0.36
CA LEU A 573 16.59 28.96 1.19
C LEU A 573 17.04 30.36 1.60
N GLU A 574 18.34 30.59 1.80
CA GLU A 574 18.89 31.93 2.05
C GLU A 574 18.78 32.85 0.83
N GLN A 575 18.96 32.32 -0.39
CA GLN A 575 18.73 33.11 -1.61
C GLN A 575 17.26 33.52 -1.72
N ILE A 576 16.34 32.59 -1.43
CA ILE A 576 14.89 32.85 -1.40
C ILE A 576 14.55 33.86 -0.30
N ALA A 577 15.13 33.73 0.89
CA ALA A 577 14.90 34.66 1.99
C ALA A 577 15.36 36.08 1.65
N ALA A 578 16.51 36.22 0.98
CA ALA A 578 17.10 37.51 0.63
C ALA A 578 16.40 38.22 -0.55
N ARG A 579 15.88 37.47 -1.53
CA ARG A 579 15.40 38.02 -2.81
C ARG A 579 13.93 37.71 -3.11
N GLY A 580 13.19 37.15 -2.15
CA GLY A 580 11.82 36.70 -2.39
C GLY A 580 11.79 35.51 -3.36
N ALA A 581 10.72 35.38 -4.13
CA ALA A 581 10.61 34.34 -5.16
C ALA A 581 11.75 34.39 -6.20
N ASP A 582 12.26 35.59 -6.51
CA ASP A 582 13.36 35.78 -7.47
C ASP A 582 14.68 35.16 -7.01
N GLY A 583 14.83 34.84 -5.72
CA GLY A 583 15.96 34.06 -5.23
C GLY A 583 16.02 32.63 -5.78
N PHE A 584 14.87 32.10 -6.23
CA PHE A 584 14.75 30.77 -6.85
C PHE A 584 14.60 30.86 -8.37
N TYR A 585 13.68 31.71 -8.86
CA TYR A 585 13.31 31.76 -10.27
C TYR A 585 14.25 32.63 -11.13
N ARG A 586 15.13 33.43 -10.49
CA ARG A 586 16.12 34.28 -11.16
C ARG A 586 17.49 34.15 -10.47
N GLY A 587 18.55 34.62 -11.12
CA GLY A 587 19.89 34.66 -10.52
C GLY A 587 20.61 33.30 -10.43
N GLU A 588 21.40 33.11 -9.36
CA GLU A 588 22.35 31.99 -9.25
C GLU A 588 21.67 30.63 -9.12
N VAL A 589 20.62 30.51 -8.30
CA VAL A 589 19.87 29.25 -8.12
C VAL A 589 19.28 28.81 -9.46
N ALA A 590 18.57 29.70 -10.16
CA ALA A 590 18.00 29.43 -11.48
C ALA A 590 19.06 29.01 -12.50
N ARG A 591 20.22 29.68 -12.52
CA ARG A 591 21.34 29.33 -13.42
C ARG A 591 21.90 27.94 -13.13
N ARG A 592 22.20 27.61 -11.87
CA ARG A 592 22.72 26.29 -11.49
C ARG A 592 21.73 25.18 -11.80
N LEU A 593 20.46 25.40 -11.46
CA LEU A 593 19.37 24.45 -11.72
C LEU A 593 19.27 24.15 -13.22
N VAL A 594 19.14 25.19 -14.06
CA VAL A 594 18.98 25.01 -15.51
C VAL A 594 20.23 24.44 -16.15
N GLN A 595 21.41 24.89 -15.75
CA GLN A 595 22.68 24.37 -16.28
C GLN A 595 22.82 22.87 -16.01
N ASP A 596 22.52 22.44 -14.79
CA ASP A 596 22.59 21.04 -14.40
C ASP A 596 21.53 20.19 -15.10
N LEU A 597 20.25 20.54 -14.99
CA LEU A 597 19.15 19.75 -15.58
C LEU A 597 19.27 19.64 -17.11
N ARG A 598 19.60 20.74 -17.81
CA ARG A 598 19.83 20.68 -19.27
C ARG A 598 21.04 19.83 -19.62
N GLY A 599 22.11 19.90 -18.83
CA GLY A 599 23.29 19.05 -18.99
C GLY A 599 22.97 17.56 -18.85
N GLN A 600 21.84 17.22 -18.22
CA GLN A 600 21.33 15.86 -18.02
C GLN A 600 20.12 15.52 -18.91
N GLY A 601 19.83 16.33 -19.94
CA GLY A 601 18.81 16.02 -20.94
C GLY A 601 17.40 16.58 -20.66
N ASN A 602 17.21 17.41 -19.64
CA ASN A 602 15.93 18.10 -19.42
C ASN A 602 15.76 19.32 -20.35
N ALA A 603 14.51 19.64 -20.69
CA ALA A 603 14.16 20.74 -21.61
C ALA A 603 14.06 22.14 -20.97
N MET A 604 14.15 22.27 -19.64
CA MET A 604 13.93 23.54 -18.93
C MET A 604 14.94 24.62 -19.29
N ARG A 605 14.48 25.86 -19.41
CA ARG A 605 15.28 27.07 -19.66
C ARG A 605 15.14 28.07 -18.52
N LEU A 606 16.07 29.02 -18.48
CA LEU A 606 15.98 30.18 -17.59
C LEU A 606 14.70 30.99 -17.84
N THR A 607 14.24 31.06 -19.08
CA THR A 607 12.99 31.74 -19.46
C THR A 607 11.76 31.03 -18.89
N ASP A 608 11.77 29.70 -18.77
CA ASP A 608 10.66 28.95 -18.16
C ASP A 608 10.52 29.29 -16.68
N LEU A 609 11.65 29.30 -15.95
CA LEU A 609 11.68 29.73 -14.54
C LEU A 609 11.25 31.19 -14.39
N ALA A 610 11.80 32.10 -15.19
CA ALA A 610 11.51 33.53 -15.08
C ALA A 610 10.05 33.89 -15.42
N ARG A 611 9.36 33.06 -16.21
CA ARG A 611 7.94 33.23 -16.59
C ARG A 611 6.97 32.49 -15.67
N TYR A 612 7.45 31.73 -14.69
CA TYR A 612 6.59 31.02 -13.76
C TYR A 612 5.85 31.98 -12.83
N TYR A 613 4.59 31.66 -12.54
CA TYR A 613 3.77 32.35 -11.54
C TYR A 613 2.78 31.37 -10.89
N ALA A 614 2.38 31.64 -9.65
CA ALA A 614 1.27 30.94 -9.01
C ALA A 614 -0.05 31.63 -9.40
N ALA A 615 -1.07 30.85 -9.77
CA ALA A 615 -2.36 31.37 -10.20
C ALA A 615 -3.33 31.48 -9.01
N GLU A 616 -4.17 32.52 -8.98
CA GLU A 616 -5.33 32.56 -8.09
C GLU A 616 -6.51 31.91 -8.82
N ARG A 617 -7.14 30.91 -8.22
CA ARG A 617 -8.26 30.16 -8.80
C ARG A 617 -9.50 30.26 -7.92
N GLU A 618 -10.66 30.09 -8.55
CA GLU A 618 -11.89 29.87 -7.82
C GLU A 618 -11.94 28.40 -7.36
N PRO A 619 -12.00 28.12 -6.04
CA PRO A 619 -12.07 26.75 -5.54
C PRO A 619 -13.39 26.09 -5.92
N VAL A 620 -13.38 24.77 -6.08
CA VAL A 620 -14.61 24.00 -6.31
C VAL A 620 -15.43 23.98 -5.01
N GLY A 621 -16.69 24.41 -5.12
CA GLY A 621 -17.63 24.50 -4.01
C GLY A 621 -18.82 23.57 -4.14
N GLY A 622 -19.36 23.11 -3.00
CA GLY A 622 -20.56 22.30 -2.93
C GLY A 622 -21.21 22.31 -1.55
N THR A 623 -22.21 21.47 -1.34
CA THR A 623 -22.92 21.36 -0.05
C THR A 623 -22.91 19.94 0.49
N TYR A 624 -22.84 19.80 1.80
CA TYR A 624 -22.95 18.50 2.48
C TYR A 624 -23.50 18.69 3.90
N ARG A 625 -24.63 18.05 4.21
CA ARG A 625 -25.35 18.12 5.49
C ARG A 625 -25.69 19.55 5.93
N GLY A 626 -26.05 20.39 4.97
CA GLY A 626 -26.33 21.82 5.19
C GLY A 626 -25.08 22.70 5.37
N LEU A 627 -23.88 22.12 5.32
CA LEU A 627 -22.60 22.84 5.34
C LEU A 627 -22.13 23.15 3.92
N THR A 628 -21.33 24.20 3.77
CA THR A 628 -20.64 24.55 2.53
C THR A 628 -19.25 23.93 2.53
N VAL A 629 -18.88 23.23 1.46
CA VAL A 629 -17.57 22.58 1.29
C VAL A 629 -16.82 23.28 0.16
N TRP A 630 -15.57 23.66 0.40
CA TRP A 630 -14.66 24.24 -0.60
C TRP A 630 -13.39 23.41 -0.69
N SER A 631 -12.93 23.10 -1.89
CA SER A 631 -11.75 22.27 -2.13
C SER A 631 -10.95 22.73 -3.35
N SER A 632 -10.03 21.89 -3.85
CA SER A 632 -9.13 22.17 -4.98
C SER A 632 -9.83 22.66 -6.25
N ALA A 633 -9.05 23.28 -7.15
CA ALA A 633 -9.53 23.81 -8.42
C ALA A 633 -8.85 23.15 -9.64
N PRO A 634 -9.46 23.18 -10.83
CA PRO A 634 -8.78 22.76 -12.07
C PRO A 634 -7.41 23.46 -12.26
N PRO A 635 -6.35 22.74 -12.70
CA PRO A 635 -6.35 21.40 -13.31
C PRO A 635 -6.52 20.22 -12.34
N VAL A 636 -6.59 20.47 -11.03
CA VAL A 636 -6.76 19.44 -10.02
C VAL A 636 -8.22 18.97 -9.97
N SER A 637 -8.41 17.66 -9.98
CA SER A 637 -9.74 17.01 -10.01
C SER A 637 -10.28 16.62 -8.64
N GLY A 638 -9.44 16.66 -7.60
CA GLY A 638 -9.76 16.17 -6.25
C GLY A 638 -11.00 16.85 -5.65
N GLY A 639 -11.14 18.16 -5.78
CA GLY A 639 -12.24 18.94 -5.21
C GLY A 639 -13.57 18.67 -5.90
N ALA A 640 -13.58 18.54 -7.23
CA ALA A 640 -14.76 18.14 -7.98
C ALA A 640 -15.21 16.73 -7.59
N SER A 641 -14.29 15.78 -7.52
CA SER A 641 -14.58 14.41 -7.08
C SER A 641 -15.14 14.38 -5.66
N LEU A 642 -14.49 15.06 -4.71
CA LEU A 642 -14.91 15.11 -3.30
C LEU A 642 -16.33 15.69 -3.15
N VAL A 643 -16.62 16.83 -3.79
CA VAL A 643 -17.95 17.44 -3.73
C VAL A 643 -19.01 16.50 -4.30
N SER A 644 -18.72 15.81 -5.41
CA SER A 644 -19.64 14.84 -6.00
C SER A 644 -19.90 13.66 -5.06
N GLN A 645 -18.84 13.11 -4.45
CA GLN A 645 -18.93 12.00 -3.47
C GLN A 645 -19.82 12.36 -2.29
N LEU A 646 -19.63 13.55 -1.71
CA LEU A 646 -20.39 14.01 -0.55
C LEU A 646 -21.86 14.24 -0.90
N GLN A 647 -22.15 14.86 -2.03
CA GLN A 647 -23.53 15.10 -2.45
C GLN A 647 -24.28 13.81 -2.81
N ILE A 648 -23.60 12.83 -3.42
CA ILE A 648 -24.18 11.50 -3.65
C ILE A 648 -24.40 10.79 -2.32
N LEU A 649 -23.41 10.77 -1.43
CA LEU A 649 -23.52 10.14 -0.11
C LEU A 649 -24.70 10.69 0.69
N GLU A 650 -24.95 12.00 0.63
CA GLU A 650 -26.10 12.62 1.29
C GLU A 650 -27.44 12.03 0.84
N GLN A 651 -27.55 11.59 -0.43
CA GLN A 651 -28.74 10.90 -0.94
C GLN A 651 -28.79 9.43 -0.49
N LEU A 652 -27.65 8.74 -0.46
CA LEU A 652 -27.57 7.30 -0.20
C LEU A 652 -27.68 6.94 1.29
N ALA A 653 -27.20 7.82 2.16
CA ALA A 653 -27.22 7.65 3.61
C ALA A 653 -27.75 8.92 4.27
N PRO A 654 -29.07 9.20 4.20
CA PRO A 654 -29.64 10.41 4.81
C PRO A 654 -29.48 10.45 6.33
N THR A 655 -29.40 9.28 6.98
CA THR A 655 -29.15 9.11 8.42
C THR A 655 -27.89 8.25 8.62
N PRO A 656 -26.70 8.88 8.59
CA PRO A 656 -25.43 8.17 8.67
C PRO A 656 -25.20 7.61 10.08
N ARG A 657 -24.61 6.42 10.15
CA ARG A 657 -24.01 5.86 11.38
C ARG A 657 -22.49 5.82 11.21
N PRO A 658 -21.70 5.62 12.29
CA PRO A 658 -20.25 5.48 12.15
C PRO A 658 -19.90 4.38 11.13
N TYR A 659 -19.32 4.77 10.00
CA TYR A 659 -19.06 3.85 8.89
C TYR A 659 -18.12 2.68 9.23
N PRO A 660 -17.18 2.78 10.20
CA PRO A 660 -16.40 1.61 10.59
C PRO A 660 -17.27 0.48 11.17
N ASP A 661 -18.40 0.84 11.76
CA ASP A 661 -19.28 -0.08 12.50
C ASP A 661 -20.56 -0.45 11.74
N ASP A 662 -20.93 0.35 10.74
CA ASP A 662 -22.18 0.23 10.01
C ASP A 662 -21.95 -0.07 8.52
N ALA A 663 -22.20 -1.32 8.13
CA ALA A 663 -22.06 -1.75 6.73
C ALA A 663 -22.95 -0.98 5.75
N ALA A 664 -24.11 -0.48 6.18
CA ALA A 664 -25.00 0.28 5.30
C ALA A 664 -24.37 1.64 4.93
N THR A 665 -23.85 2.36 5.93
CA THR A 665 -23.13 3.62 5.71
C THR A 665 -21.85 3.37 4.91
N LEU A 666 -21.07 2.34 5.24
CA LEU A 666 -19.86 2.01 4.49
C LEU A 666 -20.16 1.64 3.03
N HIS A 667 -21.20 0.84 2.77
CA HIS A 667 -21.67 0.53 1.42
C HIS A 667 -22.08 1.80 0.65
N ALA A 668 -22.84 2.69 1.29
CA ALA A 668 -23.24 3.96 0.70
C ALA A 668 -22.03 4.85 0.37
N MET A 669 -21.01 4.89 1.22
CA MET A 669 -19.76 5.62 0.95
C MET A 669 -18.97 5.04 -0.23
N LEU A 670 -18.84 3.71 -0.29
CA LEU A 670 -18.19 3.01 -1.41
C LEU A 670 -18.95 3.23 -2.72
N ALA A 671 -20.28 3.17 -2.68
CA ALA A 671 -21.13 3.44 -3.83
C ALA A 671 -21.03 4.90 -4.28
N ALA A 672 -21.07 5.86 -3.36
CA ALA A 672 -20.92 7.28 -3.67
C ALA A 672 -19.60 7.58 -4.39
N TRP A 673 -18.51 6.92 -3.96
CA TRP A 673 -17.21 6.98 -4.63
C TRP A 673 -17.26 6.46 -6.08
N GLN A 674 -17.91 5.32 -6.30
CA GLN A 674 -18.00 4.68 -7.62
C GLN A 674 -18.95 5.39 -8.59
N LEU A 675 -19.88 6.19 -8.07
CA LEU A 675 -20.90 6.88 -8.85
C LEU A 675 -20.50 8.30 -9.27
N VAL A 676 -19.32 8.77 -8.86
CA VAL A 676 -18.73 10.03 -9.33
C VAL A 676 -18.58 9.99 -10.87
N PRO A 677 -18.94 11.05 -11.60
CA PRO A 677 -18.67 11.13 -13.04
C PRO A 677 -17.17 11.01 -13.36
N SER A 678 -16.82 10.52 -14.55
CA SER A 678 -15.41 10.51 -14.99
C SER A 678 -14.89 11.94 -15.16
N THR A 679 -13.70 12.21 -14.62
CA THR A 679 -12.97 13.49 -14.75
C THR A 679 -12.20 13.58 -16.07
N ARG A 680 -11.90 12.43 -16.70
CA ARG A 680 -11.19 12.34 -17.98
C ARG A 680 -11.98 13.04 -19.09
N GLY A 681 -11.29 13.87 -19.87
CA GLY A 681 -11.93 14.67 -20.93
C GLY A 681 -12.74 15.88 -20.45
N ARG A 682 -12.68 16.22 -19.14
CA ARG A 682 -13.47 17.31 -18.55
C ARG A 682 -12.67 18.27 -17.68
N ILE A 683 -11.62 17.80 -17.02
CA ILE A 683 -10.76 18.60 -16.14
C ILE A 683 -9.32 18.50 -16.64
N ALA A 684 -8.77 19.64 -17.05
CA ALA A 684 -7.38 19.85 -17.44
C ALA A 684 -7.00 21.31 -17.09
N ASP A 685 -5.86 21.82 -17.56
CA ASP A 685 -5.47 23.22 -17.32
C ASP A 685 -6.52 24.18 -17.91
N PRO A 686 -7.27 24.93 -17.07
CA PRO A 686 -8.29 25.84 -17.56
C PRO A 686 -7.72 27.04 -18.34
N GLY A 687 -6.40 27.25 -18.32
CA GLY A 687 -5.72 28.23 -19.17
C GLY A 687 -5.57 27.77 -20.62
N LEU A 688 -5.77 26.48 -20.90
CA LEU A 688 -5.53 25.86 -22.21
C LEU A 688 -6.71 25.00 -22.72
N TRP A 689 -7.54 24.48 -21.83
CA TRP A 689 -8.72 23.68 -22.17
C TRP A 689 -10.01 24.24 -21.55
N PRO A 690 -11.18 24.06 -22.21
CA PRO A 690 -12.46 24.32 -21.57
C PRO A 690 -12.69 23.31 -20.45
N VAL A 691 -13.04 23.81 -19.26
CA VAL A 691 -13.29 22.98 -18.07
C VAL A 691 -14.71 23.24 -17.56
N ASP A 692 -15.46 22.17 -17.32
CA ASP A 692 -16.80 22.22 -16.72
C ASP A 692 -16.90 21.28 -15.50
N VAL A 693 -17.01 21.88 -14.33
CA VAL A 693 -17.15 21.16 -13.04
C VAL A 693 -18.62 20.94 -12.64
N THR A 694 -19.59 21.50 -13.39
CA THR A 694 -21.03 21.40 -13.08
C THR A 694 -21.54 19.96 -12.93
N PRO A 695 -21.10 18.97 -13.72
CA PRO A 695 -21.51 17.58 -13.53
C PRO A 695 -21.16 17.02 -12.14
N PHE A 696 -20.16 17.57 -11.47
CA PHE A 696 -19.69 17.11 -10.16
C PHE A 696 -20.37 17.87 -9.02
N THR A 697 -20.60 19.17 -9.20
CA THR A 697 -21.13 20.06 -8.17
C THR A 697 -22.66 20.15 -8.18
N SER A 698 -23.33 19.71 -9.25
CA SER A 698 -24.80 19.73 -9.33
C SER A 698 -25.47 18.68 -8.44
N ARG A 699 -26.43 19.14 -7.61
CA ARG A 699 -27.30 18.25 -6.82
C ARG A 699 -28.23 17.42 -7.70
N ASP A 700 -28.58 17.88 -8.89
CA ASP A 700 -29.38 17.09 -9.85
C ASP A 700 -28.57 15.89 -10.38
N THR A 701 -27.30 16.11 -10.69
CA THR A 701 -26.42 15.00 -11.10
C THR A 701 -26.26 14.00 -9.95
N ALA A 702 -26.06 14.47 -8.72
CA ALA A 702 -25.99 13.60 -7.54
C ALA A 702 -27.27 12.76 -7.36
N ARG A 703 -28.45 13.38 -7.48
CA ARG A 703 -29.75 12.66 -7.45
C ARG A 703 -29.89 11.64 -8.57
N ALA A 704 -29.48 11.99 -9.79
CA ALA A 704 -29.55 11.08 -10.92
C ALA A 704 -28.64 9.87 -10.72
N ARG A 705 -27.40 10.10 -10.24
CA ARG A 705 -26.43 9.04 -9.93
C ARG A 705 -26.88 8.16 -8.76
N ALA A 706 -27.52 8.73 -7.74
CA ALA A 706 -28.01 7.97 -6.59
C ALA A 706 -29.03 6.88 -6.98
N ARG A 707 -29.74 7.00 -8.11
CA ARG A 707 -30.65 5.97 -8.63
C ARG A 707 -29.96 4.67 -9.01
N CYS A 708 -28.64 4.68 -9.18
CA CYS A 708 -27.82 3.50 -9.46
C CYS A 708 -27.52 2.68 -8.20
N PHE A 709 -27.82 3.19 -7.01
CA PHE A 709 -27.52 2.53 -5.75
C PHE A 709 -28.52 1.42 -5.45
N ASP A 710 -28.00 0.26 -5.08
CA ASP A 710 -28.77 -0.87 -4.60
C ASP A 710 -28.26 -1.25 -3.20
N PRO A 711 -29.10 -1.21 -2.15
CA PRO A 711 -28.66 -1.54 -0.78
C PRO A 711 -28.34 -3.03 -0.59
N SER A 712 -28.67 -3.89 -1.56
CA SER A 712 -28.52 -5.35 -1.49
C SER A 712 -27.35 -5.90 -2.29
N ARG A 713 -26.65 -5.08 -3.09
CA ARG A 713 -25.48 -5.49 -3.87
C ARG A 713 -24.51 -4.33 -4.15
N ALA A 714 -23.26 -4.65 -4.41
CA ALA A 714 -22.25 -3.70 -4.85
C ALA A 714 -22.62 -3.08 -6.22
N VAL A 715 -22.21 -1.82 -6.44
CA VAL A 715 -22.55 -1.07 -7.66
C VAL A 715 -22.00 -1.76 -8.90
N THR A 716 -22.86 -1.87 -9.93
CA THR A 716 -22.48 -2.31 -11.28
C THR A 716 -22.30 -1.09 -12.19
N LEU A 717 -21.17 -1.04 -12.91
CA LEU A 717 -20.86 -0.02 -13.92
C LEU A 717 -20.80 -0.67 -15.32
N PRO A 718 -21.11 0.06 -16.41
CA PRO A 718 -21.52 1.46 -16.44
C PRO A 718 -22.93 1.65 -15.87
N CYS A 719 -23.15 2.73 -15.11
CA CYS A 719 -24.51 3.16 -14.77
C CYS A 719 -24.94 4.25 -15.76
N GLU A 720 -25.88 3.91 -16.65
CA GLU A 720 -26.62 4.89 -17.41
C GLU A 720 -27.86 5.32 -16.61
N PRO A 721 -27.96 6.59 -16.17
CA PRO A 721 -29.24 7.08 -15.69
C PRO A 721 -30.25 7.02 -16.85
N ALA A 722 -31.44 6.47 -16.62
CA ALA A 722 -32.52 6.54 -17.60
C ALA A 722 -32.68 7.99 -18.08
N LYS A 723 -32.56 8.22 -19.40
CA LYS A 723 -32.54 9.53 -20.07
C LYS A 723 -33.36 10.58 -19.33
N THR A 724 -32.72 11.41 -18.50
CA THR A 724 -33.30 12.64 -17.98
C THR A 724 -32.77 13.79 -18.80
N THR A 725 -33.70 14.44 -19.48
CA THR A 725 -33.59 15.63 -20.31
C THR A 725 -32.88 16.76 -19.58
N ILE A 726 -31.54 16.83 -19.68
CA ILE A 726 -30.81 18.07 -19.50
C ILE A 726 -29.95 18.24 -20.74
N GLU A 727 -30.60 18.63 -21.84
CA GLU A 727 -29.90 19.28 -22.93
C GLU A 727 -29.38 20.63 -22.41
N PRO A 728 -28.11 20.99 -22.69
CA PRO A 728 -27.65 22.34 -22.45
C PRO A 728 -28.49 23.28 -23.34
N GLN A 729 -29.27 24.17 -22.72
CA GLN A 729 -29.97 25.22 -23.46
C GLN A 729 -28.93 26.07 -24.19
N ARG A 730 -28.81 25.81 -25.50
CA ARG A 730 -28.13 26.70 -26.45
C ARG A 730 -28.80 28.06 -26.37
N THR A 731 -28.10 29.04 -25.84
CA THR A 731 -28.45 30.46 -25.97
C THR A 731 -28.43 30.82 -27.45
N GLN A 732 -29.61 30.89 -28.07
CA GLN A 732 -29.80 31.46 -29.40
C GLN A 732 -29.84 32.98 -29.33
N ARG A 733 -28.99 33.63 -30.15
CA ARG A 733 -28.89 35.05 -30.61
C ARG A 733 -27.47 35.55 -30.35
N THR A 734 -26.63 35.92 -31.32
CA THR A 734 -26.77 36.23 -32.75
C THR A 734 -25.38 36.10 -33.37
N GLN A 735 -25.18 35.18 -34.31
CA GLN A 735 -24.01 35.19 -35.20
C GLN A 735 -24.51 35.17 -36.64
N ARG A 736 -24.41 36.32 -37.28
CA ARG A 736 -24.60 36.48 -38.72
C ARG A 736 -23.18 36.59 -39.31
N ARG A 737 -22.84 35.58 -40.10
CA ARG A 737 -21.74 35.51 -41.09
C ARG A 737 -20.30 35.66 -40.55
N THR A 738 -19.58 34.55 -40.57
CA THR A 738 -18.43 34.30 -41.48
C THR A 738 -18.13 32.80 -41.52
N ASN A 739 -18.41 32.17 -42.66
CA ASN A 739 -17.91 30.83 -42.98
C ASN A 739 -16.45 30.96 -43.42
N SER A 740 -15.54 30.16 -42.85
CA SER A 740 -14.52 29.44 -43.61
C SER A 740 -13.84 28.37 -42.76
N MET A 741 -13.90 27.12 -43.26
CA MET A 741 -13.04 25.96 -42.97
C MET A 741 -13.03 25.36 -41.56
N VAL A 742 -14.09 24.61 -41.22
CA VAL A 742 -13.94 23.31 -40.52
C VAL A 742 -14.98 22.34 -41.11
N SER A 743 -14.50 21.38 -41.89
CA SER A 743 -15.25 20.22 -42.38
C SER A 743 -14.24 19.07 -42.31
N SER A 744 -14.14 18.32 -41.22
CA SER A 744 -15.01 17.19 -40.98
C SER A 744 -14.71 16.64 -39.57
N ALA A 745 -15.66 16.77 -38.64
CA ALA A 745 -15.63 16.06 -37.36
C ALA A 745 -17.06 16.01 -36.80
N SER A 746 -17.94 15.32 -37.51
CA SER A 746 -19.29 15.00 -37.03
C SER A 746 -19.52 13.49 -37.16
N SER A 747 -18.97 12.74 -36.22
CA SER A 747 -19.39 11.37 -35.86
C SER A 747 -18.52 10.84 -34.72
N ALA A 748 -18.73 11.34 -33.51
CA ALA A 748 -18.26 10.69 -32.29
C ALA A 748 -19.17 11.06 -31.11
N SER A 749 -20.48 10.85 -31.27
CA SER A 749 -21.38 10.61 -30.14
C SER A 749 -21.61 9.10 -30.11
N SER A 750 -21.56 8.52 -28.90
CA SER A 750 -21.76 7.09 -28.57
C SER A 750 -20.52 6.19 -28.68
N ALA A 751 -19.67 6.25 -27.67
CA ALA A 751 -18.96 5.09 -27.09
C ALA A 751 -18.36 5.53 -25.76
N VAL A 752 -19.03 5.18 -24.66
CA VAL A 752 -18.49 5.30 -23.30
C VAL A 752 -17.65 4.05 -23.09
N ASP A 753 -16.51 3.97 -23.78
CA ASP A 753 -15.57 2.89 -23.51
C ASP A 753 -14.99 3.10 -22.11
N ALA A 754 -14.99 2.04 -21.30
CA ALA A 754 -14.22 1.96 -20.08
C ALA A 754 -12.74 1.96 -20.46
N VAL A 755 -12.22 3.13 -20.79
CA VAL A 755 -10.86 3.26 -21.29
C VAL A 755 -9.92 3.06 -20.09
N ALA A 756 -9.13 1.98 -20.10
CA ALA A 756 -8.30 1.51 -18.98
C ALA A 756 -7.57 2.65 -18.25
N GLU A 757 -7.65 2.71 -16.92
CA GLU A 757 -6.84 3.65 -16.13
C GLU A 757 -5.36 3.26 -16.19
N SER A 758 -4.46 4.22 -15.96
CA SER A 758 -3.03 3.91 -15.84
C SER A 758 -2.82 2.92 -14.68
N PRO A 759 -1.96 1.89 -14.85
CA PRO A 759 -1.65 0.96 -13.76
C PRO A 759 -1.04 1.67 -12.53
N CYS A 760 -0.50 2.88 -12.71
CA CYS A 760 0.13 3.69 -11.66
C CYS A 760 -0.80 4.73 -11.03
N GLY A 761 -2.10 4.67 -11.34
CA GLY A 761 -3.12 5.56 -10.79
C GLY A 761 -3.48 6.74 -11.71
N PRO A 762 -4.49 7.53 -11.32
CA PRO A 762 -5.15 8.50 -12.22
C PRO A 762 -4.30 9.73 -12.58
N GLU A 763 -3.18 9.97 -11.87
CA GLU A 763 -2.27 11.08 -12.14
C GLU A 763 -1.16 10.75 -13.16
N HIS A 764 -1.07 9.48 -13.59
CA HIS A 764 -0.06 9.00 -14.54
C HIS A 764 -0.67 8.72 -15.90
N ALA A 765 0.15 8.92 -16.93
CA ALA A 765 -0.20 8.49 -18.27
C ALA A 765 -0.34 6.95 -18.35
N ARG A 766 -1.09 6.45 -19.34
CA ARG A 766 -1.29 5.00 -19.52
C ARG A 766 -0.02 4.27 -19.90
N GLU A 767 0.89 4.99 -20.53
CA GLU A 767 2.15 4.54 -21.07
C GLU A 767 3.20 4.30 -19.96
N VAL A 768 2.94 4.80 -18.75
CA VAL A 768 3.78 4.56 -17.56
C VAL A 768 3.54 3.15 -17.04
N THR A 769 4.58 2.32 -17.06
CA THR A 769 4.52 0.91 -16.63
C THR A 769 5.30 0.60 -15.36
N ALA A 770 6.14 1.53 -14.90
CA ALA A 770 6.83 1.44 -13.60
C ALA A 770 6.12 2.35 -12.60
N CYS A 771 5.46 1.75 -11.60
CA CYS A 771 4.69 2.49 -10.61
C CYS A 771 5.49 2.63 -9.32
N HIS A 772 6.04 3.83 -9.10
CA HIS A 772 6.72 4.16 -7.85
C HIS A 772 5.72 4.41 -6.72
N SER A 773 6.17 4.18 -5.50
CA SER A 773 5.41 4.58 -4.32
C SER A 773 5.36 6.11 -4.24
N ALA A 774 4.24 6.68 -3.79
CA ALA A 774 3.97 8.09 -4.01
C ALA A 774 3.96 8.99 -2.77
N GLY A 775 4.64 10.12 -2.87
CA GLY A 775 4.96 11.06 -1.79
C GLY A 775 4.18 12.35 -1.91
N THR A 776 3.57 12.77 -0.81
CA THR A 776 2.84 14.03 -0.71
C THR A 776 2.88 14.44 0.76
N THR A 777 2.75 15.72 1.05
CA THR A 777 2.51 16.20 2.41
C THR A 777 1.29 17.12 2.44
N ALA A 778 0.72 17.29 3.62
CA ALA A 778 -0.37 18.22 3.84
C ALA A 778 -0.23 18.90 5.20
N PHE A 779 -0.83 20.07 5.33
CA PHE A 779 -0.91 20.74 6.62
C PHE A 779 -2.10 21.69 6.65
N THR A 780 -2.56 21.99 7.87
CA THR A 780 -3.60 22.97 8.12
C THR A 780 -3.17 23.90 9.25
N VAL A 781 -3.52 25.17 9.13
CA VAL A 781 -3.30 26.20 10.15
C VAL A 781 -4.59 26.97 10.33
N ALA A 782 -5.04 27.17 11.56
CA ALA A 782 -6.23 27.95 11.81
C ALA A 782 -6.14 28.72 13.13
N ASP A 783 -6.98 29.74 13.26
CA ASP A 783 -7.20 30.46 14.51
C ASP A 783 -8.68 30.52 14.89
N ALA A 784 -8.92 30.89 16.15
CA ALA A 784 -10.25 31.04 16.74
C ALA A 784 -11.03 32.25 16.19
N GLU A 785 -10.39 33.14 15.44
CA GLU A 785 -11.05 34.25 14.75
C GLU A 785 -11.71 33.80 13.44
N GLY A 786 -11.45 32.56 13.00
CA GLY A 786 -12.01 31.97 11.80
C GLY A 786 -11.15 32.18 10.56
N ASN A 787 -9.85 32.48 10.73
CA ASN A 787 -8.88 32.41 9.65
C ASN A 787 -8.33 30.99 9.54
N VAL A 788 -8.18 30.50 8.31
CA VAL A 788 -7.90 29.10 8.00
C VAL A 788 -7.05 29.00 6.74
N VAL A 789 -6.07 28.10 6.78
CA VAL A 789 -5.30 27.67 5.61
C VAL A 789 -5.27 26.15 5.57
N ALA A 790 -5.55 25.57 4.41
CA ALA A 790 -5.36 24.14 4.13
C ALA A 790 -4.47 23.98 2.90
N VAL A 791 -3.44 23.14 3.00
CA VAL A 791 -2.46 22.93 1.92
C VAL A 791 -2.25 21.46 1.69
N THR A 792 -2.19 21.09 0.42
CA THR A 792 -1.57 19.84 -0.03
C THR A 792 -0.49 20.19 -1.05
N GLN A 793 0.74 19.75 -0.79
CA GLN A 793 1.90 20.00 -1.65
C GLN A 793 2.76 18.74 -1.80
N THR A 794 3.46 18.62 -2.92
CA THR A 794 4.03 17.35 -3.35
C THR A 794 5.19 17.48 -4.35
N LEU A 795 6.01 16.44 -4.47
CA LEU A 795 6.89 16.19 -5.62
C LEU A 795 6.23 15.27 -6.67
N GLY A 796 5.16 14.55 -6.32
CA GLY A 796 4.52 13.55 -7.16
C GLY A 796 4.67 12.17 -6.53
N THR A 797 5.83 11.54 -6.74
CA THR A 797 6.18 10.26 -6.13
C THR A 797 7.11 10.40 -4.91
N TRP A 798 7.36 9.32 -4.16
CA TRP A 798 8.36 9.31 -3.09
C TRP A 798 9.73 9.57 -3.70
N GLY A 799 10.43 10.55 -3.16
CA GLY A 799 11.70 11.01 -3.72
C GLY A 799 11.55 11.85 -4.99
N GLY A 800 10.31 12.08 -5.48
CA GLY A 800 10.06 12.75 -6.75
C GLY A 800 10.78 12.04 -7.90
N ASN A 801 11.71 12.74 -8.55
CA ASN A 801 12.54 12.12 -9.58
C ASN A 801 13.82 11.44 -9.06
N PHE A 802 13.99 11.31 -7.75
CA PHE A 802 15.15 10.76 -7.04
C PHE A 802 16.48 11.48 -7.25
N TYR A 803 16.49 12.62 -7.95
CA TYR A 803 17.70 13.33 -8.35
C TYR A 803 17.89 14.60 -7.51
N VAL A 804 19.05 14.72 -6.87
CA VAL A 804 19.51 15.96 -6.23
C VAL A 804 20.58 16.60 -7.08
N SER A 805 20.32 17.82 -7.56
CA SER A 805 21.32 18.63 -8.26
C SER A 805 22.51 18.93 -7.34
N PRO A 806 23.75 18.69 -7.79
CA PRO A 806 24.94 19.02 -7.02
C PRO A 806 24.96 20.50 -6.58
N GLY A 807 25.14 20.75 -5.29
CA GLY A 807 25.21 22.11 -4.75
C GLY A 807 23.88 22.83 -4.56
N LEU A 808 22.73 22.18 -4.81
CA LEU A 808 21.40 22.74 -4.58
C LEU A 808 20.62 22.01 -3.48
N GLY A 809 20.86 20.70 -3.29
CA GLY A 809 20.40 19.98 -2.11
C GLY A 809 18.89 19.66 -2.05
N PHE A 810 18.12 19.75 -3.13
CA PHE A 810 16.70 19.35 -3.12
C PHE A 810 16.34 18.41 -4.26
N LEU A 811 15.28 17.64 -4.04
CA LEU A 811 14.66 16.75 -5.03
C LEU A 811 13.64 17.51 -5.88
N TYR A 812 13.40 17.02 -7.09
CA TYR A 812 12.48 17.62 -8.04
C TYR A 812 11.23 16.77 -8.22
N ASN A 813 10.18 17.41 -8.71
CA ASN A 813 8.99 16.71 -9.17
C ASN A 813 9.28 15.82 -10.40
N ASP A 814 8.39 14.86 -10.68
CA ASP A 814 8.50 13.88 -11.76
C ASP A 814 7.40 14.02 -12.84
N LYS A 815 6.85 15.23 -12.99
CA LYS A 815 5.54 15.45 -13.65
C LYS A 815 5.50 15.34 -15.17
N LEU A 816 6.62 15.19 -15.87
CA LEU A 816 6.54 14.85 -17.29
C LEU A 816 5.86 13.48 -17.51
N THR A 817 5.92 12.58 -16.53
CA THR A 817 5.25 11.26 -16.56
C THR A 817 3.71 11.35 -16.44
N SER A 818 3.16 12.51 -16.07
CA SER A 818 1.72 12.72 -15.95
C SER A 818 1.01 12.93 -17.29
N TYR A 819 1.75 13.05 -18.40
CA TYR A 819 1.17 13.29 -19.72
C TYR A 819 1.36 12.09 -20.65
N GLY A 820 0.28 11.70 -21.33
CA GLY A 820 0.33 10.72 -22.42
C GLY A 820 1.12 11.21 -23.62
N THR A 821 1.35 10.31 -24.56
CA THR A 821 2.12 10.57 -25.79
C THR A 821 1.27 11.09 -26.95
N ASP A 822 -0.06 11.09 -26.81
CA ASP A 822 -1.00 11.55 -27.84
C ASP A 822 -1.22 13.08 -27.76
N PRO A 823 -0.80 13.86 -28.78
CA PRO A 823 -0.99 15.32 -28.80
C PRO A 823 -2.45 15.75 -28.98
N ALA A 824 -3.34 14.86 -29.41
CA ALA A 824 -4.76 15.15 -29.60
C ALA A 824 -5.59 14.88 -28.33
N GLU A 825 -5.02 14.28 -27.29
CA GLU A 825 -5.76 13.97 -26.06
C GLU A 825 -6.12 15.25 -25.28
N TYR A 826 -7.31 15.27 -24.69
CA TYR A 826 -7.71 16.33 -23.76
C TYR A 826 -6.78 16.32 -22.54
N GLY A 827 -6.11 17.45 -22.27
CA GLY A 827 -5.08 17.55 -21.23
C GLY A 827 -3.70 17.00 -21.65
N ALA A 828 -3.45 16.85 -22.95
CA ALA A 828 -2.14 16.46 -23.48
C ALA A 828 -1.00 17.43 -23.06
N ARG A 829 0.25 16.96 -23.17
CA ARG A 829 1.43 17.77 -22.91
C ARG A 829 1.53 18.90 -23.95
N LEU A 830 1.21 20.11 -23.53
CA LEU A 830 1.48 21.33 -24.29
C LEU A 830 2.54 22.18 -23.59
N PRO A 831 3.34 22.96 -24.35
CA PRO A 831 4.17 24.00 -23.77
C PRO A 831 3.39 24.81 -22.76
N ASN A 832 3.98 25.06 -21.60
CA ASN A 832 3.39 25.87 -20.54
C ASN A 832 2.16 25.29 -19.83
N ALA A 833 1.73 24.06 -20.14
CA ALA A 833 0.59 23.41 -19.49
C ALA A 833 0.88 23.09 -18.02
N ARG A 834 -0.16 23.15 -17.19
CA ARG A 834 -0.16 22.67 -15.81
C ARG A 834 -0.79 21.29 -15.73
N HIS A 835 -0.13 20.37 -15.02
CA HIS A 835 -0.56 18.98 -14.97
C HIS A 835 -1.77 18.78 -14.03
N GLY A 836 -2.58 17.77 -14.32
CA GLY A 836 -3.68 17.36 -13.44
C GLY A 836 -3.19 16.61 -12.20
N SER A 837 -3.96 16.68 -11.12
CA SER A 837 -3.71 15.93 -9.88
C SER A 837 -5.03 15.64 -9.14
N THR A 838 -4.94 14.97 -8.00
CA THR A 838 -6.04 14.57 -7.11
C THR A 838 -5.96 15.25 -5.73
N LEU A 839 -5.09 16.26 -5.57
CA LEU A 839 -4.98 17.05 -4.34
C LEU A 839 -6.36 17.55 -3.90
N ALA A 840 -6.63 17.56 -2.60
CA ALA A 840 -7.93 17.99 -2.06
C ALA A 840 -7.82 18.77 -0.75
N PRO A 841 -7.01 19.86 -0.66
CA PRO A 841 -7.06 20.76 0.48
C PRO A 841 -8.48 21.31 0.63
N THR A 842 -9.10 21.14 1.79
CA THR A 842 -10.54 21.33 1.96
C THR A 842 -10.85 22.15 3.22
N ILE A 843 -11.77 23.11 3.08
CA ILE A 843 -12.35 23.90 4.17
C ILE A 843 -13.86 23.72 4.14
N VAL A 844 -14.45 23.40 5.29
CA VAL A 844 -15.89 23.25 5.49
C VAL A 844 -16.39 24.41 6.35
N LEU A 845 -17.47 25.04 5.94
CA LEU A 845 -18.09 26.19 6.58
C LEU A 845 -19.55 25.90 6.94
N ASP A 846 -19.98 26.38 8.11
CA ASP A 846 -21.39 26.54 8.47
C ASP A 846 -21.89 27.90 7.99
N GLY A 847 -22.89 27.88 7.11
CA GLY A 847 -23.39 29.05 6.39
C GLY A 847 -22.60 29.37 5.11
N ALA A 848 -22.85 30.56 4.56
CA ALA A 848 -22.23 31.08 3.34
C ALA A 848 -21.94 32.58 3.49
N GLY A 849 -21.04 33.11 2.65
CA GLY A 849 -20.68 34.53 2.67
C GLY A 849 -19.68 34.90 3.77
N PRO A 850 -19.54 36.21 4.05
CA PRO A 850 -18.49 36.73 4.93
C PRO A 850 -18.61 36.26 6.39
N ASP A 851 -19.83 35.96 6.84
CA ASP A 851 -20.16 35.54 8.21
C ASP A 851 -20.11 34.02 8.41
N ALA A 852 -19.85 33.25 7.35
CA ALA A 852 -19.75 31.80 7.42
C ALA A 852 -18.64 31.38 8.41
N ARG A 853 -18.96 30.42 9.28
CA ARG A 853 -18.05 29.96 10.33
C ARG A 853 -17.35 28.68 9.90
N PRO A 854 -16.02 28.59 9.95
CA PRO A 854 -15.34 27.34 9.65
C PRO A 854 -15.67 26.27 10.70
N VAL A 855 -15.84 25.03 10.25
CA VAL A 855 -16.12 23.87 11.12
C VAL A 855 -15.04 22.80 11.03
N LEU A 856 -14.41 22.66 9.86
CA LEU A 856 -13.31 21.74 9.61
C LEU A 856 -12.38 22.33 8.55
N ALA A 857 -11.08 22.17 8.76
CA ALA A 857 -10.07 22.25 7.71
C ALA A 857 -9.35 20.91 7.65
N VAL A 858 -9.17 20.38 6.45
CA VAL A 858 -8.47 19.11 6.24
C VAL A 858 -7.66 19.13 4.95
N GLY A 859 -6.45 18.60 5.00
CA GLY A 859 -5.67 18.22 3.82
C GLY A 859 -5.11 16.82 4.04
N ALA A 860 -4.82 16.10 2.97
CA ALA A 860 -4.17 14.81 3.08
C ALA A 860 -3.07 14.62 2.03
N ALA A 861 -2.25 13.62 2.29
CA ALA A 861 -1.21 13.06 1.43
C ALA A 861 -1.50 11.60 1.13
N GLY A 862 -0.81 10.98 0.16
CA GLY A 862 -0.90 9.53 -0.11
C GLY A 862 -1.40 9.14 -1.51
N ASN A 863 -1.15 9.96 -2.54
CA ASN A 863 -1.57 9.70 -3.93
C ASN A 863 -3.08 9.36 -4.02
N ALA A 864 -3.45 8.15 -4.46
CA ALA A 864 -4.84 7.72 -4.55
C ALA A 864 -5.60 7.82 -3.21
N TRP A 865 -4.88 7.82 -2.08
CA TRP A 865 -5.45 7.97 -0.75
C TRP A 865 -5.75 9.41 -0.34
N ILE A 866 -5.29 10.43 -1.07
CA ILE A 866 -5.54 11.84 -0.71
C ILE A 866 -7.05 12.12 -0.64
N GLY A 867 -7.75 11.88 -1.74
CA GLY A 867 -9.20 12.07 -1.79
C GLY A 867 -9.92 11.19 -0.77
N SER A 868 -9.42 9.97 -0.54
CA SER A 868 -10.05 9.03 0.38
C SER A 868 -9.90 9.42 1.84
N ALA A 869 -8.70 9.86 2.24
CA ALA A 869 -8.43 10.33 3.59
C ALA A 869 -9.18 11.63 3.91
N VAL A 870 -9.25 12.56 2.95
CA VAL A 870 -10.04 13.80 3.09
C VAL A 870 -11.53 13.46 3.22
N TYR A 871 -12.06 12.63 2.34
CA TYR A 871 -13.47 12.20 2.35
C TYR A 871 -13.85 11.56 3.70
N GLN A 872 -13.06 10.62 4.19
CA GLN A 872 -13.37 9.88 5.42
C GLN A 872 -13.16 10.72 6.67
N THR A 873 -12.14 11.57 6.72
CA THR A 873 -11.93 12.52 7.84
C THR A 873 -13.09 13.52 7.91
N LEU A 874 -13.54 14.03 6.76
CA LEU A 874 -14.68 14.94 6.68
C LEU A 874 -15.97 14.25 7.14
N VAL A 875 -16.26 13.05 6.67
CA VAL A 875 -17.43 12.27 7.13
C VAL A 875 -17.34 11.98 8.63
N GLY A 876 -16.16 11.62 9.16
CA GLY A 876 -15.95 11.43 10.60
C GLY A 876 -16.25 12.67 11.43
N ALA A 877 -15.78 13.84 10.99
CA ALA A 877 -16.02 15.10 11.70
C ALA A 877 -17.47 15.61 11.55
N VAL A 878 -18.06 15.50 10.35
CA VAL A 878 -19.38 16.07 10.05
C VAL A 878 -20.51 15.12 10.46
N ASP A 879 -20.49 13.87 10.01
CA ASP A 879 -21.53 12.87 10.30
C ASP A 879 -21.29 12.24 11.68
N GLY A 880 -20.03 11.89 11.99
CA GLY A 880 -19.65 11.28 13.26
C GLY A 880 -19.48 12.26 14.44
N LYS A 881 -19.50 13.58 14.19
CA LYS A 881 -19.27 14.64 15.19
C LYS A 881 -17.97 14.47 15.97
N LEU A 882 -16.97 13.87 15.35
CA LEU A 882 -15.66 13.63 15.94
C LEU A 882 -14.82 14.90 15.92
N ASP A 883 -13.96 15.07 16.93
CA ASP A 883 -12.89 16.06 16.87
C ASP A 883 -11.84 15.71 15.80
N ALA A 884 -10.95 16.65 15.52
CA ALA A 884 -9.91 16.47 14.50
C ALA A 884 -9.05 15.21 14.73
N GLN A 885 -8.73 14.87 15.97
CA GLN A 885 -7.85 13.73 16.28
C GLN A 885 -8.58 12.41 16.05
N ARG A 886 -9.80 12.28 16.56
CA ARG A 886 -10.62 11.08 16.38
C ARG A 886 -11.02 10.87 14.92
N ALA A 887 -11.32 11.94 14.19
CA ALA A 887 -11.61 11.85 12.76
C ALA A 887 -10.41 11.37 11.94
N LEU A 888 -9.19 11.84 12.26
CA LEU A 888 -7.96 11.36 11.61
C LEU A 888 -7.66 9.89 11.93
N GLU A 889 -7.99 9.43 13.14
CA GLU A 889 -7.73 8.07 13.62
C GLU A 889 -8.80 7.04 13.21
N LEU A 890 -9.87 7.45 12.53
CA LEU A 890 -10.81 6.50 11.96
C LEU A 890 -10.09 5.58 10.96
N PRO A 891 -10.49 4.29 10.90
CA PRO A 891 -9.95 3.36 9.92
C PRO A 891 -10.43 3.75 8.52
N ARG A 892 -9.55 3.66 7.54
CA ARG A 892 -9.76 4.15 6.19
C ARG A 892 -9.95 3.03 5.18
N PHE A 893 -10.65 3.33 4.11
CA PHE A 893 -10.74 2.47 2.93
C PHE A 893 -10.30 3.23 1.68
N LEU A 894 -10.02 2.52 0.60
CA LEU A 894 -9.82 3.06 -0.75
C LEU A 894 -10.44 2.08 -1.75
N PRO A 895 -11.44 2.49 -2.54
CA PRO A 895 -11.94 1.67 -3.65
C PRO A 895 -10.82 1.45 -4.68
N SER A 896 -10.51 0.20 -4.99
CA SER A 896 -9.35 -0.18 -5.79
C SER A 896 -9.76 -0.96 -7.04
N GLY A 897 -10.22 -0.26 -8.08
CA GLY A 897 -10.58 -0.85 -9.37
C GLY A 897 -11.64 -1.97 -9.31
N ARG A 898 -11.88 -2.61 -10.46
CA ARG A 898 -12.83 -3.73 -10.61
C ARG A 898 -12.11 -4.95 -11.16
N GLY A 899 -12.20 -6.07 -10.45
CA GLY A 899 -11.76 -7.38 -10.93
C GLY A 899 -12.92 -8.18 -11.54
N PRO A 900 -12.64 -9.35 -12.12
CA PRO A 900 -13.68 -10.27 -12.62
C PRO A 900 -14.70 -10.66 -11.54
N ASP A 901 -14.29 -10.68 -10.26
CA ASP A 901 -15.13 -11.07 -9.12
C ASP A 901 -15.86 -9.90 -8.42
N GLY A 902 -15.84 -8.70 -9.00
CA GLY A 902 -16.52 -7.52 -8.46
C GLY A 902 -15.59 -6.36 -8.07
N PRO A 903 -16.15 -5.27 -7.51
CA PRO A 903 -15.36 -4.12 -7.06
C PRO A 903 -14.48 -4.48 -5.87
N ALA A 904 -13.21 -4.07 -5.93
CA ALA A 904 -12.28 -4.28 -4.83
C ALA A 904 -12.13 -3.03 -3.97
N VAL A 905 -11.83 -3.24 -2.70
CA VAL A 905 -11.67 -2.19 -1.71
C VAL A 905 -10.47 -2.52 -0.84
N GLN A 906 -9.50 -1.62 -0.80
CA GLN A 906 -8.44 -1.63 0.19
C GLN A 906 -8.96 -1.06 1.51
N LEU A 907 -8.67 -1.70 2.63
CA LEU A 907 -9.20 -1.37 3.95
C LEU A 907 -8.09 -1.41 4.98
N GLU A 908 -8.06 -0.40 5.84
CA GLU A 908 -7.28 -0.42 7.06
C GLU A 908 -7.87 -1.35 8.10
N ASP A 909 -7.08 -1.51 9.15
CA ASP A 909 -7.45 -2.11 10.41
C ASP A 909 -8.50 -1.30 11.16
N GLY A 910 -9.51 -1.98 11.73
CA GLY A 910 -10.45 -1.37 12.68
C GLY A 910 -11.90 -1.23 12.23
N PHE A 911 -12.30 -1.85 11.12
CA PHE A 911 -13.70 -2.00 10.76
C PHE A 911 -14.36 -3.17 11.51
N ALA A 912 -15.63 -3.03 11.85
CA ALA A 912 -16.37 -4.08 12.55
C ALA A 912 -16.41 -5.39 11.74
N PRO A 913 -16.13 -6.55 12.35
CA PRO A 913 -16.17 -7.85 11.67
C PRO A 913 -17.51 -8.12 10.99
N ALA A 914 -18.62 -7.75 11.64
CA ALA A 914 -19.96 -7.86 11.07
C ALA A 914 -20.14 -6.97 9.82
N ALA A 915 -19.55 -5.78 9.81
CA ALA A 915 -19.62 -4.89 8.66
C ALA A 915 -18.83 -5.46 7.47
N MET A 916 -17.66 -6.05 7.72
CA MET A 916 -16.83 -6.70 6.70
C MET A 916 -17.53 -7.91 6.08
N ARG A 917 -18.12 -8.79 6.91
CA ARG A 917 -18.91 -9.93 6.42
C ARG A 917 -20.08 -9.46 5.56
N ARG A 918 -20.74 -8.37 5.95
CA ARG A 918 -21.84 -7.80 5.15
C ARG A 918 -21.35 -7.22 3.82
N LEU A 919 -20.23 -6.50 3.78
CA LEU A 919 -19.66 -6.02 2.51
C LEU A 919 -19.29 -7.17 1.57
N GLN A 920 -18.70 -8.25 2.08
CA GLN A 920 -18.40 -9.44 1.27
C GLN A 920 -19.69 -10.05 0.70
N ALA A 921 -20.75 -10.15 1.52
CA ALA A 921 -22.05 -10.64 1.08
C ALA A 921 -22.72 -9.72 0.04
N LEU A 922 -22.39 -8.43 0.01
CA LEU A 922 -22.81 -7.48 -1.04
C LEU A 922 -22.02 -7.65 -2.34
N GLY A 923 -20.92 -8.42 -2.35
CA GLY A 923 -20.09 -8.67 -3.52
C GLY A 923 -18.81 -7.83 -3.61
N TYR A 924 -18.37 -7.20 -2.51
CA TYR A 924 -17.08 -6.50 -2.47
C TYR A 924 -15.93 -7.46 -2.19
N ARG A 925 -14.81 -7.26 -2.89
CA ARG A 925 -13.54 -7.94 -2.62
C ARG A 925 -12.68 -7.10 -1.68
N LEU A 926 -12.55 -7.53 -0.44
CA LEU A 926 -11.83 -6.79 0.60
C LEU A 926 -10.34 -7.13 0.58
N GLN A 927 -9.49 -6.10 0.60
CA GLN A 927 -8.03 -6.21 0.68
C GLN A 927 -7.54 -5.43 1.90
N PHE A 928 -7.07 -6.11 2.93
CA PHE A 928 -6.58 -5.40 4.12
C PHE A 928 -5.15 -4.89 3.91
N VAL A 929 -4.95 -3.61 4.16
CA VAL A 929 -3.68 -2.87 4.04
C VAL A 929 -3.48 -2.11 5.33
N SER A 930 -2.46 -2.50 6.10
CA SER A 930 -2.04 -1.75 7.28
C SER A 930 -0.58 -2.09 7.51
N LEU A 931 0.26 -1.10 7.71
CA LEU A 931 1.51 -1.19 8.46
C LEU A 931 1.64 0.18 9.14
N PRO A 932 2.02 0.31 10.41
CA PRO A 932 2.53 1.57 10.90
C PRO A 932 3.72 1.96 9.99
N GLY A 933 3.81 3.25 9.63
CA GLY A 933 4.75 3.71 8.60
C GLY A 933 4.35 3.37 7.16
N GLU A 934 3.20 2.74 6.91
CA GLU A 934 2.65 2.58 5.56
C GLU A 934 2.19 3.95 5.05
N LEU A 935 3.13 4.63 4.41
CA LEU A 935 2.95 5.95 3.84
C LEU A 935 1.86 5.99 2.75
N ARG A 936 1.40 4.82 2.25
CA ARG A 936 0.30 4.70 1.29
C ARG A 936 -1.06 5.06 1.89
N GLU A 937 -1.37 4.75 3.15
CA GLU A 937 -2.71 4.89 3.78
C GLU A 937 -3.20 6.35 4.02
N GLY A 938 -2.45 7.27 3.45
CA GLY A 938 -2.62 8.69 3.52
C GLY A 938 -2.25 9.26 4.87
N TYR A 939 -1.61 10.41 4.84
CA TYR A 939 -1.45 11.23 6.04
C TYR A 939 -2.49 12.33 5.99
N GLY A 940 -3.20 12.59 7.08
CA GLY A 940 -4.13 13.70 7.19
C GLY A 940 -3.64 14.80 8.13
N ALA A 941 -3.90 16.05 7.76
CA ALA A 941 -3.78 17.21 8.62
C ALA A 941 -5.18 17.78 8.84
N ALA A 942 -5.65 17.90 10.07
CA ALA A 942 -7.00 18.38 10.35
C ALA A 942 -7.08 19.32 11.55
N ILE A 943 -7.95 20.33 11.42
CA ILE A 943 -8.34 21.24 12.51
C ILE A 943 -9.86 21.36 12.55
N THR A 944 -10.43 21.24 13.74
CA THR A 944 -11.85 21.47 14.04
C THR A 944 -12.02 22.73 14.88
N PHE A 945 -13.19 23.38 14.77
CA PHE A 945 -13.44 24.68 15.39
C PHE A 945 -14.43 24.55 16.55
N GLY A 946 -14.10 25.17 17.69
CA GLY A 946 -14.95 25.30 18.87
C GLY A 946 -15.28 26.76 19.16
N ARG A 947 -16.00 27.02 20.26
CA ARG A 947 -16.33 28.40 20.67
C ARG A 947 -15.08 29.10 21.22
N GLY A 948 -14.47 29.96 20.40
CA GLY A 948 -13.28 30.74 20.78
C GLY A 948 -11.98 29.92 20.83
N THR A 949 -12.00 28.69 20.30
CA THR A 949 -10.83 27.79 20.26
C THR A 949 -10.81 26.99 18.96
N VAL A 950 -9.63 26.51 18.58
CA VAL A 950 -9.41 25.53 17.51
C VAL A 950 -8.67 24.31 18.06
N THR A 951 -8.98 23.13 17.53
CA THR A 951 -8.36 21.85 17.93
C THR A 951 -7.71 21.19 16.72
N ALA A 952 -6.38 21.07 16.74
CA ALA A 952 -5.60 20.34 15.75
C ALA A 952 -5.42 18.86 16.15
N GLY A 953 -5.49 17.98 15.15
CA GLY A 953 -5.14 16.56 15.28
C GLY A 953 -3.81 16.22 14.63
N ALA A 954 -3.17 15.13 15.06
CA ALA A 954 -1.92 14.59 14.57
C ALA A 954 -2.15 13.16 14.06
N ASP A 955 -2.04 12.92 12.76
CA ASP A 955 -2.26 11.58 12.19
C ASP A 955 -1.16 10.61 12.66
N PRO A 956 -1.52 9.48 13.31
CA PRO A 956 -0.54 8.51 13.82
C PRO A 956 0.21 7.74 12.74
N ARG A 957 -0.24 7.77 11.47
CA ARG A 957 0.34 6.97 10.38
C ARG A 957 1.71 7.45 9.90
N ARG A 958 2.07 8.70 10.21
CA ARG A 958 3.38 9.31 9.91
C ARG A 958 3.94 10.01 11.14
N ALA A 959 4.99 10.80 10.96
CA ALA A 959 5.55 11.68 11.99
C ALA A 959 4.65 12.88 12.35
N GLY A 960 3.34 12.80 12.03
CA GLY A 960 2.38 13.87 12.20
C GLY A 960 2.39 14.46 13.61
N ALA A 961 2.23 15.78 13.67
CA ALA A 961 2.19 16.53 14.91
C ALA A 961 1.11 17.62 14.87
N ALA A 962 0.57 17.88 16.05
CA ALA A 962 -0.41 18.92 16.31
C ALA A 962 0.12 19.83 17.41
N GLY A 963 -0.13 21.11 17.27
CA GLY A 963 0.31 22.11 18.23
C GLY A 963 -0.62 23.31 18.26
N ALA A 964 -0.68 24.00 19.40
CA ALA A 964 -1.53 25.17 19.58
C ALA A 964 -0.85 26.28 20.40
N VAL A 965 -1.26 27.52 20.14
CA VAL A 965 -0.98 28.72 20.93
C VAL A 965 -2.19 28.97 21.83
N ARG A 966 -1.97 29.11 23.14
CA ARG A 966 -3.05 29.24 24.14
C ARG A 966 -3.56 30.65 24.32
#